data_AF-A0A7V5EAT6-F1
#
_entry.id   AF-A0A7V5EAT6-F1
#
_cell.length_a   1.000
_cell.length_b   1.000
_cell.length_c   1.000
_cell.angle_alpha   90.00
_cell.angle_beta   90.00
_cell.angle_gamma   90.00
#
_symmetry.space_group_name_H-M   'P 1'
#
loop_
_entity.id
_entity.type
_entity.pdbx_description
1 polymer ?
#
loop_
_entity_poly.entity_id
_entity_poly.type
_entity_poly.pdbx_seq_one_letter_code
_entity_poly.pdbx_strand_id
1 'polypeptide(L)'
;MRRLVVHILFTGVIVAFILFGSALAYGQDEVARLVEQLGDGEYAKRNEAFDSLHKMGYKILNELQKHKEKATDAQVRYLLDKLLILLNAEKREAELTDRVVSAGFSKEDAEKVADLLVSDRPQFRIQGLMTVMEKGRNKGVEILIEYLFDENIMVSVVAADMLAKCGMKGERRILESLIKAMERAESYTATFEMYLSSFFNLYDPMDGVINRRLMEMPDKWRSQIVAELVVRSEPKSVFAYAYFLGDKDETVRRNAIGGIGLVTKELRGENFFLSISKDDADSLLDALKSVFEKNEEDEIVAATKIIAHLKLDAAYEMLVDIVKNRSTAAAEVAINGLAAWKKKEAVEVIINAMKKNELLIPVACKALIEFKDSSIVGTLKELAMKPGAVFSVELLDCIAALSPEEMLDVGLHIISEGQLPAKRDAQVSLFKSLRKTGLSEAIVDKLIGVVKSGDLAARLLVADLLAQLGDKGVADKLRELMNGADAGTKAAVVKAIALIEKDSAIARDYLTDDSFGVRWRAAEALALLGDIHPLLRLKRITFDLSDGTVSEHMKDLFRLYGINLFIDPFVRAGRKLTLKEGMSLLEAVQYLAVENGLVFDGSFGVVLFAPSNRLPLYRDFKLEKDGSVALESPLVSLVIRGDRIKDILERIGEYVGFEVKISDDAKEVCTEDSDIECALVGVRAFDALRLILAPYALKARLEKSVLYVTK
;
A
#
# COMPACT_ATOMS: atom_id res chain seq x y z
N MET A 1 -59.78 74.35 32.60
CA MET A 1 -58.33 74.25 32.28
C MET A 1 -57.93 72.99 31.50
N ARG A 2 -58.53 71.80 31.70
CA ARG A 2 -58.18 70.59 30.91
C ARG A 2 -58.58 70.60 29.42
N ARG A 3 -59.58 71.40 29.00
CA ARG A 3 -59.94 71.56 27.57
C ARG A 3 -59.05 72.54 26.78
N LEU A 4 -58.29 73.41 27.45
CA LEU A 4 -57.40 74.38 26.80
C LEU A 4 -56.04 73.77 26.44
N VAL A 5 -55.55 72.82 27.25
CA VAL A 5 -54.27 72.13 27.05
C VAL A 5 -54.33 71.11 25.90
N VAL A 6 -55.48 70.45 25.70
CA VAL A 6 -55.68 69.51 24.59
C VAL A 6 -55.74 70.24 23.24
N HIS A 7 -56.26 71.46 23.19
CA HIS A 7 -56.35 72.21 21.93
C HIS A 7 -55.00 72.77 21.47
N ILE A 8 -54.12 73.15 22.41
CA ILE A 8 -52.76 73.66 22.12
C ILE A 8 -51.82 72.52 21.69
N LEU A 9 -51.97 71.31 22.25
CA LEU A 9 -51.22 70.12 21.80
C LEU A 9 -51.67 69.63 20.41
N PHE A 10 -52.97 69.73 20.10
CA PHE A 10 -53.47 69.31 18.78
C PHE A 10 -53.12 70.30 17.65
N THR A 11 -53.09 71.61 17.93
CA THR A 11 -52.62 72.61 16.95
C THR A 11 -51.10 72.59 16.79
N GLY A 12 -50.34 72.33 17.85
CA GLY A 12 -48.88 72.16 17.76
C GLY A 12 -48.45 70.96 16.91
N VAL A 13 -49.14 69.82 17.00
CA VAL A 13 -48.85 68.62 16.19
C VAL A 13 -49.28 68.81 14.73
N ILE A 14 -50.39 69.51 14.47
CA ILE A 14 -50.84 69.82 13.09
C ILE A 14 -49.92 70.85 12.42
N VAL A 15 -49.45 71.87 13.13
CA VAL A 15 -48.48 72.84 12.59
C VAL A 15 -47.11 72.20 12.36
N ALA A 16 -46.67 71.27 13.22
CA ALA A 16 -45.46 70.48 12.98
C ALA A 16 -45.60 69.53 11.78
N PHE A 17 -46.77 68.91 11.56
CA PHE A 17 -47.03 68.06 10.38
C PHE A 17 -47.15 68.86 9.08
N ILE A 18 -47.72 70.06 9.11
CA ILE A 18 -47.79 70.97 7.96
C ILE A 18 -46.42 71.57 7.63
N LEU A 19 -45.58 71.86 8.64
CA LEU A 19 -44.20 72.31 8.44
C LEU A 19 -43.23 71.19 8.00
N PHE A 20 -43.48 69.93 8.38
CA PHE A 20 -42.72 68.78 7.85
C PHE A 20 -43.17 68.39 6.43
N GLY A 21 -44.46 68.50 6.13
CA GLY A 21 -45.02 68.27 4.79
C GLY A 21 -44.57 69.32 3.78
N SER A 22 -44.41 70.58 4.18
CA SER A 22 -43.93 71.65 3.30
C SER A 22 -42.43 71.57 3.04
N ALA A 23 -41.61 71.11 3.98
CA ALA A 23 -40.17 70.88 3.75
C ALA A 23 -39.89 69.71 2.78
N LEU A 24 -40.72 68.66 2.80
CA LEU A 24 -40.64 67.55 1.85
C LEU A 24 -41.15 67.94 0.45
N ALA A 25 -42.20 68.76 0.37
CA ALA A 25 -42.71 69.27 -0.91
C ALA A 25 -41.73 70.27 -1.58
N TYR A 26 -41.10 71.16 -0.80
CA TYR A 26 -40.10 72.11 -1.32
C TYR A 26 -38.87 71.40 -1.90
N GLY A 27 -38.43 70.30 -1.26
CA GLY A 27 -37.31 69.50 -1.76
C GLY A 27 -37.62 68.71 -3.02
N GLN A 28 -38.87 68.26 -3.23
CA GLN A 28 -39.26 67.52 -4.43
C GLN A 28 -39.30 68.41 -5.67
N ASP A 29 -39.81 69.64 -5.55
CA ASP A 29 -39.84 70.62 -6.65
C ASP A 29 -38.42 71.06 -7.05
N GLU A 30 -37.52 71.20 -6.07
CA GLU A 30 -36.13 71.55 -6.31
C GLU A 30 -35.35 70.40 -6.98
N VAL A 31 -35.55 69.15 -6.53
CA VAL A 31 -34.98 67.96 -7.20
C VAL A 31 -35.46 67.89 -8.65
N ALA A 32 -36.76 68.05 -8.90
CA ALA A 32 -37.31 68.01 -10.25
C ALA A 32 -36.70 69.08 -11.17
N ARG A 33 -36.56 70.33 -10.68
CA ARG A 33 -35.92 71.42 -11.42
C ARG A 33 -34.45 71.13 -11.74
N LEU A 34 -33.69 70.64 -10.76
CA LEU A 34 -32.27 70.31 -10.95
C LEU A 34 -32.09 69.11 -11.89
N VAL A 35 -33.00 68.13 -11.86
CA VAL A 35 -33.01 67.00 -12.81
C VAL A 35 -33.26 67.48 -14.24
N GLU A 36 -34.17 68.43 -14.45
CA GLU A 36 -34.39 69.04 -15.77
C GLU A 36 -33.14 69.79 -16.25
N GLN A 37 -32.46 70.51 -15.35
CA GLN A 37 -31.22 71.23 -15.63
C GLN A 37 -30.03 70.29 -15.96
N LEU A 38 -30.09 68.99 -15.62
CA LEU A 38 -29.11 68.00 -16.11
C LEU A 38 -29.17 67.82 -17.63
N GLY A 39 -30.27 68.19 -18.29
CA GLY A 39 -30.44 68.15 -19.74
C GLY A 39 -30.07 69.45 -20.46
N ASP A 40 -29.60 70.48 -19.74
CA ASP A 40 -29.23 71.77 -20.34
C ASP A 40 -28.07 71.60 -21.35
N GLY A 41 -28.05 72.36 -22.44
CA GLY A 41 -27.00 72.29 -23.46
C GLY A 41 -25.62 72.77 -22.97
N GLU A 42 -25.59 73.66 -21.97
CA GLU A 42 -24.37 74.20 -21.37
C GLU A 42 -23.81 73.27 -20.27
N TYR A 43 -22.56 72.83 -20.44
CA TYR A 43 -21.89 71.94 -19.48
C TYR A 43 -21.83 72.53 -18.06
N ALA A 44 -21.60 73.84 -17.92
CA ALA A 44 -21.51 74.51 -16.63
C ALA A 44 -22.81 74.36 -15.82
N LYS A 45 -23.97 74.55 -16.46
CA LYS A 45 -25.29 74.43 -15.83
C LYS A 45 -25.61 72.99 -15.44
N ARG A 46 -25.24 72.01 -16.30
CA ARG A 46 -25.39 70.59 -15.96
C ARG A 46 -24.51 70.19 -14.78
N ASN A 47 -23.26 70.65 -14.75
CA ASN A 47 -22.34 70.33 -13.66
C ASN A 47 -22.79 70.96 -12.34
N GLU A 48 -23.27 72.20 -12.36
CA GLU A 48 -23.85 72.86 -11.19
C GLU A 48 -25.08 72.12 -10.67
N ALA A 49 -25.96 71.66 -11.56
CA ALA A 49 -27.12 70.85 -11.18
C ALA A 49 -26.71 69.49 -10.59
N PHE A 50 -25.71 68.83 -11.19
CA PHE A 50 -25.13 67.58 -10.68
C PHE A 50 -24.54 67.77 -9.28
N ASP A 51 -23.72 68.80 -9.07
CA ASP A 51 -23.11 69.11 -7.78
C ASP A 51 -24.16 69.48 -6.73
N SER A 52 -25.22 70.17 -7.14
CA SER A 52 -26.33 70.55 -6.24
C SER A 52 -27.13 69.33 -5.82
N LEU A 53 -27.49 68.44 -6.74
CA LEU A 53 -28.15 67.17 -6.45
C LEU A 53 -27.27 66.27 -5.56
N HIS A 54 -25.97 66.23 -5.82
CA HIS A 54 -25.02 65.48 -4.99
C HIS A 54 -24.98 66.03 -3.55
N LYS A 55 -24.92 67.37 -3.37
CA LYS A 55 -24.94 68.02 -2.05
C LYS A 55 -26.21 67.78 -1.24
N MET A 56 -27.33 67.48 -1.91
CA MET A 56 -28.58 67.10 -1.22
C MET A 56 -28.48 65.72 -0.55
N GLY A 57 -27.48 64.92 -0.92
CA GLY A 57 -27.12 63.66 -0.29
C GLY A 57 -28.11 62.52 -0.53
N TYR A 58 -27.87 61.37 0.07
CA TYR A 58 -28.63 60.15 -0.20
C TYR A 58 -30.13 60.17 0.16
N LYS A 59 -30.62 61.23 0.81
CA LYS A 59 -32.04 61.41 1.16
C LYS A 59 -32.93 61.53 -0.08
N ILE A 60 -32.38 61.94 -1.22
CA ILE A 60 -33.13 62.11 -2.48
C ILE A 60 -33.10 60.89 -3.41
N LEU A 61 -32.46 59.78 -3.00
CA LEU A 61 -32.29 58.57 -3.83
C LEU A 61 -33.61 58.06 -4.44
N ASN A 62 -34.67 57.98 -3.63
CA ASN A 62 -35.98 57.49 -4.09
C ASN A 62 -36.61 58.40 -5.16
N GLU A 63 -36.40 59.72 -5.06
CA GLU A 63 -36.92 60.67 -6.04
C GLU A 63 -36.09 60.64 -7.33
N LEU A 64 -34.76 60.57 -7.23
CA LEU A 64 -33.89 60.42 -8.40
C LEU A 64 -34.17 59.13 -9.17
N GLN A 65 -34.48 58.02 -8.49
CA GLN A 65 -34.87 56.77 -9.12
C GLN A 65 -36.17 56.92 -9.94
N LYS A 66 -37.20 57.57 -9.37
CA LYS A 66 -38.46 57.86 -10.07
C LYS A 66 -38.23 58.76 -11.29
N HIS A 67 -37.32 59.73 -11.20
CA HIS A 67 -36.99 60.60 -12.31
C HIS A 67 -36.21 59.88 -13.41
N LYS A 68 -35.27 58.98 -13.05
CA LYS A 68 -34.53 58.14 -14.00
C LYS A 68 -35.47 57.25 -14.81
N GLU A 69 -36.46 56.64 -14.17
CA GLU A 69 -37.46 55.79 -14.84
C GLU A 69 -38.29 56.56 -15.89
N LYS A 70 -38.51 57.86 -15.67
CA LYS A 70 -39.29 58.74 -16.55
C LYS A 70 -38.46 59.52 -17.58
N ALA A 71 -37.15 59.66 -17.35
CA ALA A 71 -36.27 60.41 -18.24
C ALA A 71 -36.22 59.73 -19.62
N THR A 72 -36.37 60.50 -20.70
CA THR A 72 -36.22 60.00 -22.08
C THR A 72 -34.88 60.40 -22.71
N ASP A 73 -34.25 61.45 -22.18
CA ASP A 73 -32.94 61.93 -22.60
C ASP A 73 -31.80 61.02 -22.09
N ALA A 74 -30.92 60.60 -23.00
CA ALA A 74 -29.82 59.67 -22.69
C ALA A 74 -28.74 60.28 -21.80
N GLN A 75 -28.47 61.59 -21.93
CA GLN A 75 -27.50 62.31 -21.11
C GLN A 75 -28.02 62.49 -19.69
N VAL A 76 -29.30 62.85 -19.53
CA VAL A 76 -29.95 62.93 -18.22
C VAL A 76 -29.95 61.57 -17.53
N ARG A 77 -30.29 60.48 -18.24
CA ARG A 77 -30.22 59.12 -17.69
C ARG A 77 -28.81 58.75 -17.19
N TYR A 78 -27.78 59.01 -18.01
CA TYR A 78 -26.39 58.74 -17.64
C TYR A 78 -25.95 59.51 -16.39
N LEU A 79 -26.29 60.79 -16.29
CA LEU A 79 -25.95 61.61 -15.13
C LEU A 79 -26.71 61.17 -13.87
N LEU A 80 -27.99 60.80 -14.01
CA LEU A 80 -28.76 60.21 -12.91
C LEU A 80 -28.21 58.87 -12.46
N ASP A 81 -27.77 58.01 -13.39
CA ASP A 81 -27.10 56.74 -13.06
C ASP A 81 -25.83 56.98 -12.25
N LYS A 82 -24.99 57.91 -12.70
CA LYS A 82 -23.76 58.29 -11.99
C LYS A 82 -24.07 58.82 -10.59
N LEU A 83 -25.09 59.67 -10.46
CA LEU A 83 -25.44 60.29 -9.18
C LEU A 83 -26.07 59.29 -8.21
N LEU A 84 -26.90 58.35 -8.70
CA LEU A 84 -27.43 57.24 -7.91
C LEU A 84 -26.33 56.32 -7.41
N ILE A 85 -25.29 56.05 -8.20
CA ILE A 85 -24.14 55.26 -7.75
C ILE A 85 -23.41 55.96 -6.59
N LEU A 86 -23.10 57.25 -6.75
CA LEU A 86 -22.41 58.04 -5.71
C LEU A 86 -23.22 58.10 -4.42
N LEU A 87 -24.49 58.47 -4.52
CA LEU A 87 -25.35 58.62 -3.34
C LEU A 87 -25.65 57.28 -2.65
N ASN A 88 -25.71 56.16 -3.37
CA ASN A 88 -25.83 54.84 -2.74
C ASN A 88 -24.55 54.45 -2.00
N ALA A 89 -23.37 54.81 -2.51
CA ALA A 89 -22.10 54.62 -1.81
C ALA A 89 -22.05 55.45 -0.52
N GLU A 90 -22.40 56.74 -0.58
CA GLU A 90 -22.48 57.62 0.60
C GLU A 90 -23.49 57.10 1.65
N LYS A 91 -24.65 56.61 1.20
CA LYS A 91 -25.64 56.01 2.10
C LYS A 91 -25.05 54.81 2.84
N ARG A 92 -24.38 53.92 2.10
CA ARG A 92 -23.77 52.71 2.65
C ARG A 92 -22.65 53.06 3.64
N GLU A 93 -21.84 54.06 3.31
CA GLU A 93 -20.78 54.57 4.20
C GLU A 93 -21.36 55.15 5.50
N ALA A 94 -22.44 55.93 5.41
CA ALA A 94 -23.12 56.47 6.59
C ALA A 94 -23.72 55.35 7.48
N GLU A 95 -24.40 54.37 6.88
CA GLU A 95 -24.95 53.22 7.60
C GLU A 95 -23.85 52.36 8.25
N LEU A 96 -22.71 52.17 7.58
CA LEU A 96 -21.56 51.47 8.14
C LEU A 96 -20.89 52.28 9.25
N THR A 97 -20.78 53.60 9.11
CA THR A 97 -20.24 54.49 10.15
C THR A 97 -21.03 54.33 11.44
N ASP A 98 -22.37 54.38 11.39
CA ASP A 98 -23.23 54.20 12.57
C ASP A 98 -23.02 52.82 13.24
N ARG A 99 -22.82 51.77 12.43
CA ARG A 99 -22.55 50.41 12.91
C ARG A 99 -21.14 50.25 13.49
N VAL A 100 -20.14 50.91 12.91
CA VAL A 100 -18.77 50.91 13.44
C VAL A 100 -18.71 51.72 14.74
N VAL A 101 -19.45 52.83 14.86
CA VAL A 101 -19.63 53.53 16.14
C VAL A 101 -20.27 52.60 17.18
N SER A 102 -21.31 51.86 16.78
CA SER A 102 -21.97 50.86 17.65
C SER A 102 -21.03 49.71 18.05
N ALA A 103 -20.02 49.42 17.21
CA ALA A 103 -18.94 48.49 17.51
C ALA A 103 -17.89 49.03 18.50
N GLY A 104 -18.04 50.28 18.98
CA GLY A 104 -17.20 50.87 20.03
C GLY A 104 -16.11 51.82 19.55
N PHE A 105 -16.18 52.26 18.29
CA PHE A 105 -15.23 53.22 17.72
C PHE A 105 -15.64 54.66 18.04
N SER A 106 -14.64 55.56 18.05
CA SER A 106 -14.91 56.99 17.98
C SER A 106 -15.56 57.32 16.64
N LYS A 107 -16.33 58.41 16.56
CA LYS A 107 -16.97 58.82 15.30
C LYS A 107 -15.95 59.05 14.18
N GLU A 108 -14.83 59.70 14.49
CA GLU A 108 -13.76 59.98 13.52
C GLU A 108 -13.07 58.70 13.02
N ASP A 109 -12.83 57.73 13.92
CA ASP A 109 -12.27 56.44 13.50
C ASP A 109 -13.30 55.61 12.73
N ALA A 110 -14.58 55.71 13.08
CA ALA A 110 -15.66 54.99 12.42
C ALA A 110 -15.84 55.43 10.97
N GLU A 111 -15.75 56.73 10.68
CA GLU A 111 -15.79 57.27 9.31
C GLU A 111 -14.62 56.71 8.48
N LYS A 112 -13.39 56.71 9.02
CA LYS A 112 -12.21 56.14 8.33
C LYS A 112 -12.34 54.63 8.07
N VAL A 113 -12.92 53.89 9.01
CA VAL A 113 -13.14 52.45 8.85
C VAL A 113 -14.27 52.17 7.86
N ALA A 114 -15.34 52.97 7.87
CA ALA A 114 -16.46 52.83 6.94
C ALA A 114 -16.00 53.08 5.49
N ASP A 115 -15.19 54.11 5.25
CA ASP A 115 -14.56 54.40 3.95
C ASP A 115 -13.76 53.19 3.41
N LEU A 116 -12.94 52.58 4.27
CA LEU A 116 -12.21 51.36 3.92
C LEU A 116 -13.14 50.19 3.56
N LEU A 117 -14.25 50.03 4.29
CA LEU A 117 -15.21 48.94 4.11
C LEU A 117 -16.07 49.09 2.83
N VAL A 118 -16.44 50.32 2.43
CA VAL A 118 -17.22 50.55 1.19
C VAL A 118 -16.37 50.59 -0.09
N SER A 119 -15.05 50.66 0.06
CA SER A 119 -14.11 50.72 -1.05
C SER A 119 -14.35 49.64 -2.12
N ASP A 120 -14.20 50.01 -3.39
CA ASP A 120 -14.22 49.11 -4.55
C ASP A 120 -13.06 48.11 -4.53
N ARG A 121 -11.97 48.47 -3.85
CA ARG A 121 -10.73 47.70 -3.74
C ARG A 121 -10.79 46.68 -2.58
N PRO A 122 -10.72 45.37 -2.87
CA PRO A 122 -10.77 44.31 -1.85
C PRO A 122 -9.73 44.46 -0.73
N GLN A 123 -8.53 44.94 -1.06
CA GLN A 123 -7.45 45.15 -0.09
C GLN A 123 -7.79 46.19 0.99
N PHE A 124 -8.57 47.22 0.64
CA PHE A 124 -9.01 48.23 1.60
C PHE A 124 -10.14 47.70 2.46
N ARG A 125 -11.05 46.91 1.88
CA ARG A 125 -12.09 46.21 2.66
C ARG A 125 -11.48 45.26 3.69
N ILE A 126 -10.47 44.48 3.28
CA ILE A 126 -9.69 43.61 4.18
C ILE A 126 -9.04 44.42 5.31
N GLN A 127 -8.42 45.57 5.00
CA GLN A 127 -7.86 46.46 6.02
C GLN A 127 -8.93 47.01 6.97
N GLY A 128 -10.10 47.36 6.45
CA GLY A 128 -11.26 47.74 7.25
C GLY A 128 -11.67 46.63 8.22
N LEU A 129 -11.82 45.39 7.73
CA LEU A 129 -12.18 44.22 8.55
C LEU A 129 -11.15 43.92 9.64
N MET A 130 -9.86 43.98 9.34
CA MET A 130 -8.80 43.81 10.34
C MET A 130 -8.89 44.89 11.43
N THR A 131 -9.14 46.13 11.04
CA THR A 131 -9.31 47.26 11.98
C THR A 131 -10.55 47.06 12.86
N VAL A 132 -11.66 46.59 12.28
CA VAL A 132 -12.90 46.24 13.00
C VAL A 132 -12.62 45.16 14.06
N MET A 133 -11.84 44.13 13.74
CA MET A 133 -11.49 43.09 14.71
C MET A 133 -10.63 43.66 15.84
N GLU A 134 -9.49 44.28 15.50
CA GLU A 134 -8.48 44.73 16.47
C GLU A 134 -9.05 45.69 17.52
N LYS A 135 -9.92 46.61 17.10
CA LYS A 135 -10.47 47.66 17.96
C LYS A 135 -11.89 47.39 18.45
N GLY A 136 -12.74 46.77 17.63
CA GLY A 136 -14.16 46.54 17.91
C GLY A 136 -14.45 45.33 18.82
N ARG A 137 -13.46 44.45 19.02
CA ARG A 137 -13.62 43.20 19.80
C ARG A 137 -14.89 42.43 19.36
N ASN A 138 -15.66 41.88 20.29
CA ASN A 138 -16.91 41.14 20.04
C ASN A 138 -18.09 42.02 19.60
N LYS A 139 -17.95 43.35 19.48
CA LYS A 139 -19.03 44.23 19.00
C LYS A 139 -18.98 44.46 17.48
N GLY A 140 -17.88 44.11 16.81
CA GLY A 140 -17.72 44.23 15.36
C GLY A 140 -18.37 43.09 14.55
N VAL A 141 -19.07 42.18 15.21
CA VAL A 141 -19.44 40.85 14.68
C VAL A 141 -20.50 40.94 13.60
N GLU A 142 -21.46 41.84 13.76
CA GLU A 142 -22.49 42.07 12.74
C GLU A 142 -21.88 42.60 11.43
N ILE A 143 -20.77 43.33 11.53
CA ILE A 143 -20.04 43.79 10.35
C ILE A 143 -19.35 42.58 9.72
N LEU A 144 -18.63 41.77 10.49
CA LEU A 144 -17.95 40.59 9.96
C LEU A 144 -18.93 39.58 9.32
N ILE A 145 -20.11 39.35 9.91
CA ILE A 145 -21.15 38.46 9.35
C ILE A 145 -21.65 38.97 7.99
N GLU A 146 -21.82 40.28 7.81
CA GLU A 146 -22.19 40.84 6.51
C GLU A 146 -21.11 40.58 5.46
N TYR A 147 -19.85 40.79 5.82
CA TYR A 147 -18.72 40.61 4.91
C TYR A 147 -18.38 39.15 4.61
N LEU A 148 -18.98 38.17 5.30
CA LEU A 148 -19.00 36.76 4.87
C LEU A 148 -19.72 36.54 3.52
N PHE A 149 -20.45 37.54 3.04
CA PHE A 149 -21.15 37.47 1.77
C PHE A 149 -20.63 38.52 0.78
N ASP A 150 -19.42 39.06 1.01
CA ASP A 150 -18.75 39.96 0.08
C ASP A 150 -18.62 39.31 -1.30
N GLU A 151 -18.70 40.14 -2.34
CA GLU A 151 -18.54 39.70 -3.74
C GLU A 151 -17.14 39.16 -4.02
N ASN A 152 -16.13 39.66 -3.30
CA ASN A 152 -14.76 39.20 -3.39
C ASN A 152 -14.52 38.10 -2.37
N ILE A 153 -14.17 36.92 -2.89
CA ILE A 153 -13.99 35.73 -2.08
C ILE A 153 -12.91 35.87 -1.00
N MET A 154 -11.85 36.65 -1.25
CA MET A 154 -10.77 36.86 -0.27
C MET A 154 -11.23 37.74 0.90
N VAL A 155 -12.06 38.76 0.64
CA VAL A 155 -12.67 39.57 1.71
C VAL A 155 -13.54 38.69 2.59
N SER A 156 -14.32 37.81 1.97
CA SER A 156 -15.19 36.87 2.65
C SER A 156 -14.44 35.84 3.51
N VAL A 157 -13.33 35.29 3.01
CA VAL A 157 -12.46 34.39 3.79
C VAL A 157 -11.81 35.11 4.96
N VAL A 158 -11.31 36.34 4.75
CA VAL A 158 -10.75 37.14 5.84
C VAL A 158 -11.81 37.43 6.91
N ALA A 159 -13.04 37.74 6.50
CA ALA A 159 -14.15 37.91 7.45
C ALA A 159 -14.39 36.65 8.29
N ALA A 160 -14.33 35.45 7.69
CA ALA A 160 -14.44 34.18 8.40
C ALA A 160 -13.30 33.95 9.40
N ASP A 161 -12.05 34.22 9.01
CA ASP A 161 -10.89 34.11 9.90
C ASP A 161 -10.96 35.12 11.07
N MET A 162 -11.41 36.35 10.80
CA MET A 162 -11.62 37.35 11.85
C MET A 162 -12.73 36.93 12.82
N LEU A 163 -13.85 36.39 12.32
CA LEU A 163 -14.91 35.82 13.17
C LEU A 163 -14.35 34.73 14.08
N ALA A 164 -13.49 33.87 13.55
CA ALA A 164 -12.84 32.82 14.33
C ALA A 164 -11.96 33.34 15.47
N LYS A 165 -11.35 34.52 15.28
CA LYS A 165 -10.53 35.19 16.29
C LYS A 165 -11.32 36.01 17.30
N CYS A 166 -12.61 36.31 17.05
CA CYS A 166 -13.43 37.12 17.96
C CYS A 166 -13.80 36.44 19.29
N GLY A 167 -13.46 35.16 19.49
CA GLY A 167 -13.63 34.47 20.78
C GLY A 167 -15.08 34.05 21.11
N MET A 168 -16.04 34.24 20.21
CA MET A 168 -17.42 33.77 20.36
C MET A 168 -17.58 32.34 19.87
N LYS A 169 -16.88 31.43 20.55
CA LYS A 169 -16.94 30.00 20.22
C LYS A 169 -18.37 29.48 20.42
N GLY A 170 -18.85 28.68 19.49
CA GLY A 170 -20.16 28.00 19.59
C GLY A 170 -21.40 28.87 19.37
N GLU A 171 -21.29 30.12 18.91
CA GLU A 171 -22.48 30.92 18.57
C GLU A 171 -23.16 30.38 17.29
N ARG A 172 -24.33 29.76 17.47
CA ARG A 172 -25.12 29.14 16.40
C ARG A 172 -25.35 30.04 15.18
N ARG A 173 -25.58 31.33 15.40
CA ARG A 173 -25.81 32.30 14.30
C ARG A 173 -24.57 32.52 13.44
N ILE A 174 -23.38 32.57 14.05
CA ILE A 174 -22.10 32.70 13.33
C ILE A 174 -21.86 31.43 12.52
N LEU A 175 -22.09 30.26 13.14
CA LEU A 175 -21.98 28.96 12.48
C LEU A 175 -22.89 28.85 11.25
N GLU A 176 -24.17 29.20 11.38
CA GLU A 176 -25.13 29.17 10.28
C GLU A 176 -24.72 30.13 9.14
N SER A 177 -24.12 31.28 9.47
CA SER A 177 -23.64 32.24 8.49
C SER A 177 -22.40 31.73 7.75
N LEU A 178 -21.46 31.10 8.47
CA LEU A 178 -20.28 30.49 7.88
C LEU A 178 -20.63 29.32 6.96
N ILE A 179 -21.55 28.44 7.37
CA ILE A 179 -22.01 27.32 6.54
C ILE A 179 -22.62 27.85 5.22
N LYS A 180 -23.44 28.91 5.27
CA LYS A 180 -24.00 29.53 4.06
C LYS A 180 -22.93 30.17 3.17
N ALA A 181 -21.92 30.83 3.77
CA ALA A 181 -20.82 31.42 3.03
C ALA A 181 -19.95 30.35 2.34
N MET A 182 -19.73 29.25 3.05
CA MET A 182 -19.09 28.03 2.55
C MET A 182 -19.87 27.45 1.36
N GLU A 183 -21.17 27.21 1.48
CA GLU A 183 -22.03 26.71 0.39
C GLU A 183 -21.93 27.58 -0.89
N ARG A 184 -21.77 28.91 -0.76
CA ARG A 184 -21.57 29.82 -1.91
C ARG A 184 -20.18 29.67 -2.56
N ALA A 185 -19.16 29.29 -1.79
CA ALA A 185 -17.76 29.21 -2.21
C ALA A 185 -17.40 27.92 -2.98
N GLU A 186 -18.37 27.03 -3.25
CA GLU A 186 -18.22 25.66 -3.76
C GLU A 186 -17.35 25.48 -5.02
N SER A 187 -17.14 26.54 -5.79
CA SER A 187 -16.35 26.51 -7.03
C SER A 187 -14.83 26.63 -6.84
N TYR A 188 -14.33 26.93 -5.63
CA TYR A 188 -12.90 27.20 -5.40
C TYR A 188 -12.30 26.38 -4.24
N THR A 189 -11.48 25.38 -4.56
CA THR A 189 -10.91 24.43 -3.58
C THR A 189 -9.97 25.05 -2.55
N ALA A 190 -9.08 25.97 -2.94
CA ALA A 190 -8.12 26.60 -2.01
C ALA A 190 -8.84 27.52 -0.99
N THR A 191 -9.88 28.21 -1.43
CA THR A 191 -10.72 29.06 -0.59
C THR A 191 -11.43 28.25 0.49
N PHE A 192 -11.82 27.03 0.15
CA PHE A 192 -12.57 26.17 1.05
C PHE A 192 -11.73 25.70 2.25
N GLU A 193 -10.44 25.37 2.06
CA GLU A 193 -9.53 25.04 3.16
C GLU A 193 -9.41 26.18 4.18
N MET A 194 -9.39 27.43 3.70
CA MET A 194 -9.33 28.61 4.57
C MET A 194 -10.62 28.79 5.38
N TYR A 195 -11.78 28.50 4.80
CA TYR A 195 -13.04 28.46 5.54
C TYR A 195 -13.07 27.34 6.57
N LEU A 196 -12.60 26.13 6.23
CA LEU A 196 -12.53 25.00 7.15
C LEU A 196 -11.63 25.32 8.35
N SER A 197 -10.47 25.92 8.12
CA SER A 197 -9.59 26.35 9.21
C SER A 197 -10.30 27.30 10.18
N SER A 198 -11.02 28.29 9.64
CA SER A 198 -11.81 29.25 10.41
C SER A 198 -12.96 28.57 11.16
N PHE A 199 -13.65 27.64 10.51
CA PHE A 199 -14.74 26.85 11.07
C PHE A 199 -14.29 26.05 12.29
N PHE A 200 -13.20 25.29 12.18
CA PHE A 200 -12.68 24.49 13.30
C PHE A 200 -12.09 25.32 14.45
N ASN A 201 -11.73 26.59 14.22
CA ASN A 201 -11.32 27.49 15.29
C ASN A 201 -12.51 28.01 16.13
N LEU A 202 -13.71 28.01 15.54
CA LEU A 202 -14.97 28.41 16.19
C LEU A 202 -15.73 27.26 16.84
N TYR A 203 -15.44 26.03 16.39
CA TYR A 203 -16.20 24.84 16.68
C TYR A 203 -15.43 23.86 17.57
N ASP A 204 -16.10 23.30 18.59
CA ASP A 204 -15.59 22.14 19.32
C ASP A 204 -16.11 20.86 18.64
N PRO A 205 -15.24 20.00 18.07
CA PRO A 205 -15.64 18.74 17.41
C PRO A 205 -16.51 17.80 18.26
N MET A 206 -16.64 18.03 19.57
CA MET A 206 -17.54 17.32 20.49
C MET A 206 -19.02 17.74 20.41
N ASP A 207 -19.37 18.87 19.81
CA ASP A 207 -20.76 19.35 19.83
C ASP A 207 -21.64 18.62 18.79
N GLY A 208 -22.44 17.69 19.30
CA GLY A 208 -23.35 16.85 18.51
C GLY A 208 -24.39 17.60 17.69
N VAL A 209 -24.75 18.86 18.04
CA VAL A 209 -25.65 19.68 17.22
C VAL A 209 -24.97 20.04 15.90
N ILE A 210 -23.68 20.36 15.97
CA ILE A 210 -22.91 20.80 14.83
C ILE A 210 -22.50 19.58 13.99
N ASN A 211 -22.09 18.47 14.61
CA ASN A 211 -21.84 17.21 13.88
C ASN A 211 -23.07 16.79 13.06
N ARG A 212 -24.30 16.91 13.59
CA ARG A 212 -25.53 16.67 12.81
C ARG A 212 -25.67 17.60 11.61
N ARG A 213 -25.36 18.89 11.78
CA ARG A 213 -25.42 19.86 10.68
C ARG A 213 -24.36 19.59 9.62
N LEU A 214 -23.17 19.10 10.00
CA LEU A 214 -22.13 18.67 9.06
C LEU A 214 -22.60 17.48 8.21
N MET A 215 -23.39 16.57 8.76
CA MET A 215 -23.99 15.45 8.02
C MET A 215 -24.99 15.89 6.92
N GLU A 216 -25.54 17.10 7.02
CA GLU A 216 -26.46 17.66 6.03
C GLU A 216 -25.74 18.36 4.87
N MET A 217 -24.42 18.57 4.96
CA MET A 217 -23.63 19.20 3.90
C MET A 217 -23.45 18.26 2.69
N PRO A 218 -23.12 18.75 1.48
CA PRO A 218 -22.92 17.88 0.32
C PRO A 218 -21.72 16.92 0.49
N ASP A 219 -21.74 15.78 -0.21
CA ASP A 219 -20.84 14.64 0.03
C ASP A 219 -19.34 15.03 -0.05
N LYS A 220 -18.97 15.85 -1.04
CA LYS A 220 -17.61 16.39 -1.22
C LYS A 220 -17.12 17.16 0.02
N TRP A 221 -18.01 17.91 0.65
CA TRP A 221 -17.70 18.73 1.83
C TRP A 221 -17.45 17.85 3.04
N ARG A 222 -18.33 16.86 3.25
CA ARG A 222 -18.18 15.90 4.35
C ARG A 222 -16.84 15.17 4.25
N SER A 223 -16.42 14.79 3.05
CA SER A 223 -15.13 14.12 2.83
C SER A 223 -13.93 14.99 3.21
N GLN A 224 -13.94 16.26 2.80
CA GLN A 224 -12.86 17.20 3.11
C GLN A 224 -12.85 17.64 4.58
N ILE A 225 -14.01 17.78 5.21
CA ILE A 225 -14.14 18.03 6.65
C ILE A 225 -13.49 16.89 7.43
N VAL A 226 -13.80 15.65 7.08
CA VAL A 226 -13.18 14.48 7.72
C VAL A 226 -11.67 14.46 7.47
N ALA A 227 -11.21 14.77 6.25
CA ALA A 227 -9.77 14.83 5.95
C ALA A 227 -9.03 15.90 6.79
N GLU A 228 -9.61 17.09 6.96
CA GLU A 228 -9.03 18.15 7.78
C GLU A 228 -9.00 17.79 9.27
N LEU A 229 -10.05 17.12 9.78
CA LEU A 229 -10.04 16.56 11.13
C LEU A 229 -8.86 15.58 11.31
N VAL A 230 -8.55 14.78 10.29
CA VAL A 230 -7.41 13.83 10.33
C VAL A 230 -6.09 14.56 10.44
N VAL A 231 -5.89 15.64 9.66
CA VAL A 231 -4.67 16.45 9.70
C VAL A 231 -4.42 17.05 11.08
N ARG A 232 -5.49 17.40 11.81
CA ARG A 232 -5.39 18.01 13.14
C ARG A 232 -5.05 17.01 14.24
N SER A 233 -5.28 15.70 14.04
CA SER A 233 -5.00 14.62 14.99
C SER A 233 -5.47 14.88 16.44
N GLU A 234 -6.55 15.65 16.64
CA GLU A 234 -7.01 15.94 17.99
C GLU A 234 -7.72 14.72 18.59
N PRO A 235 -7.37 14.27 19.82
CA PRO A 235 -8.00 13.12 20.49
C PRO A 235 -9.53 13.17 20.50
N LYS A 236 -10.09 14.36 20.68
CA LYS A 236 -11.54 14.61 20.76
C LYS A 236 -12.25 14.49 19.41
N SER A 237 -11.53 14.48 18.30
CA SER A 237 -12.11 14.34 16.95
C SER A 237 -12.67 12.94 16.68
N VAL A 238 -12.35 11.95 17.52
CA VAL A 238 -12.87 10.58 17.38
C VAL A 238 -14.40 10.53 17.41
N PHE A 239 -15.03 11.41 18.19
CA PHE A 239 -16.49 11.50 18.24
C PHE A 239 -17.08 12.11 16.98
N ALA A 240 -16.39 13.10 16.39
CA ALA A 240 -16.79 13.63 15.09
C ALA A 240 -16.71 12.52 14.01
N TYR A 241 -15.64 11.71 14.00
CA TYR A 241 -15.54 10.59 13.06
C TYR A 241 -16.64 9.54 13.24
N ALA A 242 -17.06 9.26 14.47
CA ALA A 242 -18.13 8.30 14.75
C ALA A 242 -19.45 8.68 14.02
N TYR A 243 -19.78 9.96 13.91
CA TYR A 243 -20.94 10.41 13.11
C TYR A 243 -20.79 10.08 11.62
N PHE A 244 -19.58 10.16 11.08
CA PHE A 244 -19.29 9.93 9.66
C PHE A 244 -19.15 8.45 9.28
N LEU A 245 -19.04 7.51 10.24
CA LEU A 245 -19.10 6.06 9.95
C LEU A 245 -20.48 5.66 9.38
N GLY A 246 -21.53 6.36 9.82
CA GLY A 246 -22.89 6.22 9.33
C GLY A 246 -23.14 6.80 7.93
N ASP A 247 -22.16 7.48 7.31
CA ASP A 247 -22.36 8.22 6.07
C ASP A 247 -22.73 7.34 4.86
N LYS A 248 -23.55 7.87 3.95
CA LYS A 248 -23.90 7.20 2.69
C LYS A 248 -22.73 7.12 1.71
N ASP A 249 -21.81 8.09 1.76
CA ASP A 249 -20.63 8.18 0.90
C ASP A 249 -19.48 7.32 1.45
N GLU A 250 -18.94 6.44 0.60
CA GLU A 250 -17.85 5.52 0.93
C GLU A 250 -16.52 6.23 1.23
N THR A 251 -16.22 7.32 0.51
CA THR A 251 -14.99 8.10 0.73
C THR A 251 -15.03 8.77 2.10
N VAL A 252 -16.20 9.30 2.48
CA VAL A 252 -16.41 9.90 3.81
C VAL A 252 -16.20 8.86 4.90
N ARG A 253 -16.80 7.67 4.77
CA ARG A 253 -16.62 6.57 5.74
C ARG A 253 -15.18 6.13 5.85
N ARG A 254 -14.50 5.87 4.72
CA ARG A 254 -13.09 5.46 4.71
C ARG A 254 -12.18 6.48 5.38
N ASN A 255 -12.38 7.77 5.09
CA ASN A 255 -11.62 8.83 5.76
C ASN A 255 -11.89 8.86 7.27
N ALA A 256 -13.13 8.62 7.70
CA ALA A 256 -13.51 8.58 9.10
C ALA A 256 -12.87 7.38 9.83
N ILE A 257 -12.92 6.19 9.22
CA ILE A 257 -12.24 4.99 9.73
C ILE A 257 -10.73 5.24 9.83
N GLY A 258 -10.11 5.83 8.79
CA GLY A 258 -8.69 6.19 8.80
C GLY A 258 -8.34 7.15 9.93
N GLY A 259 -9.17 8.18 10.14
CA GLY A 259 -9.02 9.14 11.24
C GLY A 259 -9.09 8.51 12.62
N ILE A 260 -10.09 7.66 12.87
CA ILE A 260 -10.20 6.93 14.13
C ILE A 260 -8.97 6.02 14.32
N GLY A 261 -8.54 5.32 13.27
CA GLY A 261 -7.35 4.47 13.29
C GLY A 261 -6.07 5.23 13.66
N LEU A 262 -5.88 6.44 13.12
CA LEU A 262 -4.73 7.28 13.45
C LEU A 262 -4.75 7.73 14.90
N VAL A 263 -5.88 8.27 15.37
CA VAL A 263 -6.00 8.76 16.75
C VAL A 263 -5.83 7.63 17.76
N THR A 264 -6.46 6.47 17.53
CA THR A 264 -6.34 5.30 18.41
C THR A 264 -4.92 4.73 18.45
N LYS A 265 -4.18 4.78 17.33
CA LYS A 265 -2.77 4.37 17.25
C LYS A 265 -1.83 5.34 17.96
N GLU A 266 -1.98 6.65 17.75
CA GLU A 266 -1.14 7.69 18.35
C GLU A 266 -1.29 7.75 19.88
N LEU A 267 -2.50 7.51 20.39
CA LEU A 267 -2.80 7.59 21.81
C LEU A 267 -2.58 6.27 22.58
N ARG A 268 -1.86 5.31 21.97
CA ARG A 268 -1.52 4.00 22.55
C ARG A 268 -2.68 3.36 23.32
N GLY A 269 -3.87 3.25 22.71
CA GLY A 269 -5.03 2.48 23.20
C GLY A 269 -5.48 2.74 24.66
N GLU A 270 -4.71 2.29 25.65
CA GLU A 270 -4.98 2.44 27.08
C GLU A 270 -5.02 3.90 27.54
N ASN A 271 -4.15 4.79 27.03
CA ASN A 271 -4.17 6.20 27.41
C ASN A 271 -5.30 6.99 26.74
N PHE A 272 -5.78 6.53 25.58
CA PHE A 272 -6.92 7.15 24.90
C PHE A 272 -8.20 7.02 25.72
N PHE A 273 -8.50 5.82 26.23
CA PHE A 273 -9.70 5.58 27.02
C PHE A 273 -9.65 6.13 28.44
N LEU A 274 -8.46 6.38 29.00
CA LEU A 274 -8.33 7.20 30.21
C LEU A 274 -8.73 8.66 29.97
N SER A 275 -8.78 9.10 28.70
CA SER A 275 -9.11 10.47 28.33
C SER A 275 -10.55 10.67 27.85
N ILE A 276 -11.35 9.61 27.71
CA ILE A 276 -12.76 9.67 27.27
C ILE A 276 -13.70 8.94 28.23
N SER A 277 -14.98 9.33 28.28
CA SER A 277 -15.95 8.70 29.19
C SER A 277 -16.35 7.29 28.72
N LYS A 278 -16.99 6.51 29.60
CA LYS A 278 -17.51 5.19 29.22
C LYS A 278 -18.63 5.30 28.16
N ASP A 279 -19.54 6.26 28.32
CA ASP A 279 -20.67 6.47 27.41
C ASP A 279 -20.19 6.84 25.99
N ASP A 280 -19.11 7.61 25.93
CA ASP A 280 -18.40 7.99 24.72
C ASP A 280 -17.75 6.77 24.03
N ALA A 281 -17.10 5.90 24.80
CA ALA A 281 -16.50 4.66 24.32
C ALA A 281 -17.55 3.70 23.76
N ASP A 282 -18.69 3.56 24.43
CA ASP A 282 -19.83 2.75 23.99
C ASP A 282 -20.43 3.33 22.69
N SER A 283 -20.57 4.65 22.60
CA SER A 283 -21.06 5.34 21.39
C SER A 283 -20.15 5.12 20.17
N LEU A 284 -18.83 5.16 20.37
CA LEU A 284 -17.86 4.85 19.31
C LEU A 284 -17.99 3.40 18.83
N LEU A 285 -18.19 2.46 19.77
CA LEU A 285 -18.35 1.05 19.45
C LEU A 285 -19.65 0.80 18.66
N ASP A 286 -20.75 1.45 19.03
CA ASP A 286 -22.01 1.41 18.28
C ASP A 286 -21.84 1.97 16.86
N ALA A 287 -21.09 3.07 16.71
CA ALA A 287 -20.79 3.63 15.40
C ALA A 287 -19.94 2.68 14.54
N LEU A 288 -18.92 2.03 15.12
CA LEU A 288 -18.13 1.00 14.44
C LEU A 288 -18.98 -0.21 14.07
N LYS A 289 -19.96 -0.59 14.91
CA LYS A 289 -20.91 -1.67 14.63
C LYS A 289 -21.73 -1.39 13.37
N SER A 290 -22.10 -0.14 13.12
CA SER A 290 -22.86 0.25 11.91
C SER A 290 -22.08 0.00 10.60
N VAL A 291 -20.74 0.00 10.64
CA VAL A 291 -19.90 -0.31 9.47
C VAL A 291 -20.15 -1.73 8.97
N PHE A 292 -20.40 -2.67 9.88
CA PHE A 292 -20.66 -4.07 9.54
C PHE A 292 -22.03 -4.31 8.90
N GLU A 293 -22.93 -3.32 8.90
CA GLU A 293 -24.22 -3.39 8.22
C GLU A 293 -24.08 -3.08 6.72
N LYS A 294 -23.01 -2.38 6.32
CA LYS A 294 -22.78 -1.90 4.95
C LYS A 294 -22.03 -2.90 4.05
N ASN A 295 -21.50 -3.98 4.62
CA ASN A 295 -20.86 -5.11 3.92
C ASN A 295 -19.68 -4.77 2.98
N GLU A 296 -19.02 -3.61 3.14
CA GLU A 296 -17.79 -3.28 2.41
C GLU A 296 -16.57 -3.88 3.11
N GLU A 297 -15.89 -4.83 2.46
CA GLU A 297 -14.84 -5.66 3.06
C GLU A 297 -13.66 -4.83 3.62
N ASP A 298 -13.17 -3.86 2.86
CA ASP A 298 -12.05 -3.01 3.30
C ASP A 298 -12.40 -2.17 4.54
N GLU A 299 -13.63 -1.67 4.60
CA GLU A 299 -14.14 -0.91 5.74
C GLU A 299 -14.27 -1.82 6.96
N ILE A 300 -14.79 -3.05 6.79
CA ILE A 300 -14.91 -4.06 7.85
C ILE A 300 -13.54 -4.42 8.42
N VAL A 301 -12.56 -4.69 7.56
CA VAL A 301 -11.19 -5.04 8.00
C VAL A 301 -10.56 -3.88 8.77
N ALA A 302 -10.72 -2.65 8.28
CA ALA A 302 -10.18 -1.46 8.94
C ALA A 302 -10.89 -1.16 10.28
N ALA A 303 -12.21 -1.27 10.34
CA ALA A 303 -12.98 -1.18 11.58
C ALA A 303 -12.58 -2.25 12.59
N THR A 304 -12.38 -3.50 12.14
CA THR A 304 -11.91 -4.61 12.99
C THR A 304 -10.56 -4.31 13.61
N LYS A 305 -9.63 -3.70 12.85
CA LYS A 305 -8.34 -3.25 13.39
C LYS A 305 -8.55 -2.25 14.52
N ILE A 306 -9.44 -1.27 14.36
CA ILE A 306 -9.73 -0.29 15.41
C ILE A 306 -10.27 -1.00 16.65
N ILE A 307 -11.29 -1.85 16.49
CA ILE A 307 -11.94 -2.61 17.59
C ILE A 307 -10.92 -3.44 18.37
N ALA A 308 -9.98 -4.09 17.68
CA ALA A 308 -8.92 -4.88 18.31
C ALA A 308 -8.06 -4.06 19.30
N HIS A 309 -7.94 -2.75 19.10
CA HIS A 309 -7.17 -1.84 19.97
C HIS A 309 -8.00 -1.24 21.11
N LEU A 310 -9.33 -1.32 21.10
CA LEU A 310 -10.17 -0.57 22.05
C LEU A 310 -10.12 -1.11 23.49
N LYS A 311 -9.71 -2.37 23.71
CA LYS A 311 -9.61 -2.98 25.06
C LYS A 311 -10.89 -2.86 25.93
N LEU A 312 -12.08 -2.73 25.33
CA LEU A 312 -13.40 -2.70 26.00
C LEU A 312 -14.13 -4.06 25.93
N ASP A 313 -14.77 -4.53 27.01
CA ASP A 313 -15.40 -5.86 27.02
C ASP A 313 -16.42 -6.06 25.87
N ALA A 314 -17.16 -5.02 25.50
CA ALA A 314 -18.06 -5.08 24.35
C ALA A 314 -17.32 -5.19 23.00
N ALA A 315 -16.10 -4.64 22.88
CA ALA A 315 -15.24 -4.83 21.72
C ALA A 315 -14.74 -6.28 21.63
N TYR A 316 -14.47 -6.94 22.76
CA TYR A 316 -14.11 -8.36 22.77
C TYR A 316 -15.23 -9.24 22.20
N GLU A 317 -16.47 -9.05 22.63
CA GLU A 317 -17.62 -9.78 22.09
C GLU A 317 -17.80 -9.55 20.57
N MET A 318 -17.52 -8.32 20.10
CA MET A 318 -17.55 -8.00 18.69
C MET A 318 -16.45 -8.73 17.90
N LEU A 319 -15.22 -8.81 18.42
CA LEU A 319 -14.17 -9.61 17.79
C LEU A 319 -14.54 -11.10 17.71
N VAL A 320 -15.16 -11.64 18.76
CA VAL A 320 -15.66 -13.02 18.77
C VAL A 320 -16.71 -13.24 17.67
N ASP A 321 -17.64 -12.31 17.48
CA ASP A 321 -18.63 -12.36 16.39
C ASP A 321 -17.96 -12.32 15.02
N ILE A 322 -16.99 -11.42 14.83
CA ILE A 322 -16.25 -11.26 13.57
C ILE A 322 -15.53 -12.55 13.18
N VAL A 323 -14.83 -13.19 14.13
CA VAL A 323 -14.15 -14.47 13.89
C VAL A 323 -15.12 -15.57 13.45
N LYS A 324 -16.36 -15.56 13.95
CA LYS A 324 -17.35 -16.62 13.68
C LYS A 324 -18.09 -16.41 12.36
N ASN A 325 -18.36 -15.17 12.00
CA ASN A 325 -19.42 -14.83 11.05
C ASN A 325 -18.96 -13.96 9.87
N ARG A 326 -17.70 -13.53 9.82
CA ARG A 326 -17.19 -12.63 8.77
C ARG A 326 -16.15 -13.29 7.87
N SER A 327 -15.67 -12.52 6.90
CA SER A 327 -14.68 -12.94 5.92
C SER A 327 -13.38 -13.45 6.55
N THR A 328 -12.57 -14.14 5.74
CA THR A 328 -11.26 -14.63 6.20
C THR A 328 -10.36 -13.46 6.63
N ALA A 329 -10.31 -12.37 5.85
CA ALA A 329 -9.46 -11.22 6.17
C ALA A 329 -9.89 -10.51 7.47
N ALA A 330 -11.19 -10.31 7.69
CA ALA A 330 -11.69 -9.75 8.95
C ALA A 330 -11.43 -10.68 10.13
N ALA A 331 -11.65 -11.99 9.96
CA ALA A 331 -11.38 -12.99 10.98
C ALA A 331 -9.89 -13.04 11.36
N GLU A 332 -8.96 -12.92 10.40
CA GLU A 332 -7.51 -12.85 10.68
C GLU A 332 -7.14 -11.67 11.59
N VAL A 333 -7.67 -10.48 11.30
CA VAL A 333 -7.46 -9.30 12.15
C VAL A 333 -8.06 -9.52 13.53
N ALA A 334 -9.28 -10.07 13.60
CA ALA A 334 -9.95 -10.28 14.86
C ALA A 334 -9.25 -11.33 15.74
N ILE A 335 -8.71 -12.41 15.16
CA ILE A 335 -7.90 -13.41 15.87
C ILE A 335 -6.66 -12.77 16.52
N ASN A 336 -5.93 -11.93 15.78
CA ASN A 336 -4.78 -11.20 16.33
C ASN A 336 -5.21 -10.24 17.46
N GLY A 337 -6.35 -9.58 17.29
CA GLY A 337 -6.97 -8.75 18.33
C GLY A 337 -7.24 -9.55 19.60
N LEU A 338 -7.96 -10.67 19.49
CA LEU A 338 -8.26 -11.56 20.63
C LEU A 338 -7.00 -12.09 21.33
N ALA A 339 -5.94 -12.41 20.57
CA ALA A 339 -4.66 -12.86 21.15
C ALA A 339 -4.01 -11.80 22.05
N ALA A 340 -4.10 -10.52 21.66
CA ALA A 340 -3.53 -9.42 22.44
C ALA A 340 -4.22 -9.24 23.81
N TRP A 341 -5.45 -9.73 23.95
CA TRP A 341 -6.22 -9.66 25.19
C TRP A 341 -5.87 -10.76 26.19
N LYS A 342 -5.33 -11.88 25.72
CA LYS A 342 -4.94 -13.03 26.55
C LYS A 342 -6.07 -13.60 27.44
N LYS A 343 -7.34 -13.41 27.03
CA LYS A 343 -8.52 -14.02 27.65
C LYS A 343 -8.65 -15.48 27.21
N LYS A 344 -8.66 -16.43 28.14
CA LYS A 344 -8.66 -17.88 27.83
C LYS A 344 -9.88 -18.31 27.02
N GLU A 345 -10.99 -17.60 27.18
CA GLU A 345 -12.24 -17.81 26.46
C GLU A 345 -12.08 -17.66 24.93
N ALA A 346 -11.07 -16.91 24.47
CA ALA A 346 -10.79 -16.73 23.05
C ALA A 346 -10.21 -17.99 22.40
N VAL A 347 -9.56 -18.87 23.18
CA VAL A 347 -8.89 -20.07 22.69
C VAL A 347 -9.86 -20.98 21.93
N GLU A 348 -11.03 -21.24 22.53
CA GLU A 348 -12.05 -22.07 21.90
C GLU A 348 -12.62 -21.44 20.62
N VAL A 349 -12.79 -20.12 20.62
CA VAL A 349 -13.27 -19.37 19.44
C VAL A 349 -12.28 -19.49 18.28
N ILE A 350 -10.99 -19.31 18.54
CA ILE A 350 -9.92 -19.40 17.54
C ILE A 350 -9.82 -20.83 16.98
N ILE A 351 -9.88 -21.85 17.85
CA ILE A 351 -9.84 -23.26 17.44
C ILE A 351 -11.03 -23.60 16.54
N ASN A 352 -12.24 -23.18 16.92
CA ASN A 352 -13.43 -23.45 16.13
C ASN A 352 -13.39 -22.73 14.77
N ALA A 353 -12.78 -21.55 14.69
CA ALA A 353 -12.60 -20.82 13.44
C ALA A 353 -11.64 -21.53 12.48
N MET A 354 -10.45 -21.93 12.95
CA MET A 354 -9.47 -22.64 12.10
C MET A 354 -9.95 -24.04 11.68
N LYS A 355 -10.80 -24.70 12.49
CA LYS A 355 -11.47 -25.96 12.11
C LYS A 355 -12.45 -25.78 10.94
N LYS A 356 -13.14 -24.63 10.88
CA LYS A 356 -14.10 -24.31 9.82
C LYS A 356 -13.42 -23.80 8.55
N ASN A 357 -12.31 -23.08 8.70
CA ASN A 357 -11.58 -22.47 7.59
C ASN A 357 -10.06 -22.68 7.77
N GLU A 358 -9.50 -23.59 6.98
CA GLU A 358 -8.09 -23.98 7.04
C GLU A 358 -7.14 -22.80 6.69
N LEU A 359 -7.61 -21.77 5.96
CA LEU A 359 -6.81 -20.56 5.69
C LEU A 359 -6.48 -19.75 6.95
N LEU A 360 -7.25 -19.92 8.03
CA LEU A 360 -7.00 -19.25 9.31
C LEU A 360 -5.95 -19.97 10.15
N ILE A 361 -5.47 -21.16 9.76
CA ILE A 361 -4.51 -21.95 10.55
C ILE A 361 -3.24 -21.14 10.88
N PRO A 362 -2.57 -20.46 9.93
CA PRO A 362 -1.32 -19.75 10.23
C PRO A 362 -1.49 -18.66 11.29
N VAL A 363 -2.54 -17.83 11.17
CA VAL A 363 -2.82 -16.76 12.13
C VAL A 363 -3.29 -17.31 13.48
N ALA A 364 -4.10 -18.37 13.48
CA ALA A 364 -4.61 -19.01 14.67
C ALA A 364 -3.48 -19.65 15.47
N CYS A 365 -2.58 -20.40 14.82
CA CYS A 365 -1.40 -20.99 15.47
C CYS A 365 -0.54 -19.93 16.15
N LYS A 366 -0.24 -18.82 15.46
CA LYS A 366 0.53 -17.71 16.04
C LYS A 366 -0.18 -17.11 17.26
N ALA A 367 -1.49 -16.89 17.17
CA ALA A 367 -2.30 -16.39 18.28
C ALA A 367 -2.31 -17.35 19.47
N LEU A 368 -2.52 -18.65 19.23
CA LEU A 368 -2.61 -19.69 20.25
C LEU A 368 -1.32 -19.86 21.07
N ILE A 369 -0.15 -19.68 20.43
CA ILE A 369 1.15 -19.69 21.11
C ILE A 369 1.23 -18.59 22.20
N GLU A 370 0.63 -17.42 21.98
CA GLU A 370 0.64 -16.31 22.96
C GLU A 370 -0.12 -16.63 24.24
N PHE A 371 -1.12 -17.53 24.18
CA PHE A 371 -1.87 -17.98 25.36
C PHE A 371 -1.09 -18.98 26.22
N LYS A 372 -0.08 -19.66 25.63
CA LYS A 372 0.75 -20.67 26.29
C LYS A 372 -0.06 -21.78 26.98
N ASP A 373 -1.22 -22.12 26.40
CA ASP A 373 -2.08 -23.18 26.91
C ASP A 373 -1.71 -24.50 26.25
N SER A 374 -1.19 -25.47 27.00
CA SER A 374 -0.84 -26.78 26.45
C SER A 374 -2.04 -27.73 26.32
N SER A 375 -3.20 -27.40 26.91
CA SER A 375 -4.39 -28.26 26.85
C SER A 375 -4.95 -28.43 25.44
N ILE A 376 -4.63 -27.50 24.53
CA ILE A 376 -5.10 -27.52 23.13
C ILE A 376 -4.28 -28.41 22.22
N VAL A 377 -3.13 -28.92 22.68
CA VAL A 377 -2.21 -29.73 21.86
C VAL A 377 -2.90 -30.96 21.29
N GLY A 378 -3.82 -31.58 22.05
CA GLY A 378 -4.62 -32.70 21.56
C GLY A 378 -5.45 -32.35 20.32
N THR A 379 -6.05 -31.15 20.29
CA THR A 379 -6.82 -30.69 19.13
C THR A 379 -5.91 -30.36 17.94
N LEU A 380 -4.76 -29.73 18.19
CA LEU A 380 -3.78 -29.43 17.13
C LEU A 380 -3.23 -30.71 16.49
N LYS A 381 -3.02 -31.75 17.30
CA LYS A 381 -2.61 -33.08 16.84
C LYS A 381 -3.62 -33.70 15.88
N GLU A 382 -4.90 -33.69 16.25
CA GLU A 382 -5.97 -34.20 15.38
C GLU A 382 -6.00 -33.49 14.02
N LEU A 383 -5.80 -32.17 14.02
CA LEU A 383 -5.75 -31.38 12.79
C LEU A 383 -4.51 -31.71 11.95
N ALA A 384 -3.34 -31.82 12.58
CA ALA A 384 -2.08 -32.11 11.88
C ALA A 384 -2.04 -33.52 11.27
N MET A 385 -2.72 -34.48 11.91
CA MET A 385 -2.76 -35.88 11.47
C MET A 385 -3.85 -36.16 10.42
N LYS A 386 -4.70 -35.19 10.09
CA LYS A 386 -5.73 -35.35 9.06
C LYS A 386 -5.07 -35.62 7.69
N PRO A 387 -5.51 -36.65 6.94
CA PRO A 387 -4.98 -36.91 5.61
C PRO A 387 -5.16 -35.69 4.69
N GLY A 388 -4.07 -35.25 4.06
CA GLY A 388 -4.08 -34.07 3.19
C GLY A 388 -4.17 -32.73 3.92
N ALA A 389 -3.87 -32.69 5.22
CA ALA A 389 -3.81 -31.45 5.99
C ALA A 389 -2.95 -30.40 5.28
N VAL A 390 -3.57 -29.26 4.95
CA VAL A 390 -2.87 -28.05 4.50
C VAL A 390 -2.32 -27.35 5.75
N PHE A 391 -1.18 -26.67 5.64
CA PHE A 391 -0.52 -25.97 6.76
C PHE A 391 -0.06 -26.90 7.91
N SER A 392 0.38 -28.11 7.55
CA SER A 392 0.97 -29.10 8.46
C SER A 392 2.14 -28.51 9.26
N VAL A 393 3.02 -27.73 8.62
CA VAL A 393 4.18 -27.09 9.25
C VAL A 393 3.74 -26.12 10.34
N GLU A 394 2.72 -25.29 10.10
CA GLU A 394 2.21 -24.32 11.06
C GLU A 394 1.60 -25.01 12.29
N LEU A 395 0.82 -26.07 12.07
CA LEU A 395 0.26 -26.88 13.15
C LEU A 395 1.36 -27.54 13.99
N LEU A 396 2.36 -28.13 13.33
CA LEU A 396 3.48 -28.79 14.00
C LEU A 396 4.40 -27.81 14.73
N ASP A 397 4.72 -26.66 14.13
CA ASP A 397 5.50 -25.62 14.78
C ASP A 397 4.74 -25.03 15.98
N CYS A 398 3.40 -24.97 15.92
CA CYS A 398 2.54 -24.61 17.05
C CYS A 398 2.60 -25.65 18.19
N ILE A 399 2.47 -26.94 17.86
CA ILE A 399 2.62 -28.02 18.83
C ILE A 399 4.01 -27.98 19.47
N ALA A 400 5.06 -27.81 18.66
CA ALA A 400 6.44 -27.71 19.16
C ALA A 400 6.64 -26.54 20.13
N ALA A 401 5.96 -25.41 19.92
CA ALA A 401 6.04 -24.25 20.80
C ALA A 401 5.31 -24.47 22.13
N LEU A 402 4.19 -25.22 22.13
CA LEU A 402 3.35 -25.46 23.31
C LEU A 402 3.75 -26.70 24.11
N SER A 403 4.17 -27.76 23.43
CA SER A 403 4.61 -29.03 24.01
C SER A 403 5.66 -29.71 23.11
N PRO A 404 6.96 -29.44 23.34
CA PRO A 404 8.03 -30.08 22.59
C PRO A 404 8.06 -31.62 22.73
N GLU A 405 7.58 -32.14 23.86
CA GLU A 405 7.50 -33.60 24.10
C GLU A 405 6.49 -34.26 23.17
N GLU A 406 5.28 -33.69 23.07
CA GLU A 406 4.23 -34.18 22.16
C GLU A 406 4.65 -34.02 20.69
N MET A 407 5.40 -32.97 20.35
CA MET A 407 5.90 -32.76 18.98
C MET A 407 6.71 -33.96 18.48
N LEU A 408 7.50 -34.61 19.34
CA LEU A 408 8.28 -35.78 18.96
C LEU A 408 7.36 -36.92 18.50
N ASP A 409 6.36 -37.24 19.32
CA ASP A 409 5.46 -38.37 19.06
C ASP A 409 4.53 -38.09 17.87
N VAL A 410 4.03 -36.86 17.76
CA VAL A 410 3.20 -36.42 16.61
C VAL A 410 4.01 -36.41 15.32
N GLY A 411 5.20 -35.81 15.34
CA GLY A 411 6.06 -35.74 14.16
C GLY A 411 6.50 -37.12 13.68
N LEU A 412 6.88 -38.02 14.60
CA LEU A 412 7.27 -39.38 14.24
C LEU A 412 6.09 -40.18 13.67
N HIS A 413 4.90 -40.02 14.23
CA HIS A 413 3.70 -40.65 13.70
C HIS A 413 3.42 -40.19 12.26
N ILE A 414 3.47 -38.88 11.97
CA ILE A 414 3.26 -38.36 10.62
C ILE A 414 4.37 -38.80 9.66
N ILE A 415 5.63 -38.86 10.11
CA ILE A 415 6.72 -39.42 9.28
C ILE A 415 6.47 -40.90 8.96
N SER A 416 5.86 -41.65 9.88
CA SER A 416 5.64 -43.08 9.71
C SER A 416 4.43 -43.35 8.80
N GLU A 417 3.29 -42.73 9.08
CA GLU A 417 1.99 -43.05 8.47
C GLU A 417 1.53 -42.05 7.40
N GLY A 418 2.14 -40.87 7.33
CA GLY A 418 1.71 -39.78 6.44
C GLY A 418 2.10 -39.97 4.98
N GLN A 419 1.61 -39.08 4.10
CA GLN A 419 2.07 -39.00 2.71
C GLN A 419 3.40 -38.24 2.61
N LEU A 420 4.17 -38.47 1.54
CA LEU A 420 5.51 -37.89 1.35
C LEU A 420 5.63 -36.38 1.66
N PRO A 421 4.70 -35.49 1.23
CA PRO A 421 4.74 -34.07 1.59
C PRO A 421 4.66 -33.87 3.12
N ALA A 422 3.66 -34.46 3.76
CA ALA A 422 3.48 -34.37 5.22
C ALA A 422 4.65 -34.97 6.00
N LYS A 423 5.26 -36.07 5.51
CA LYS A 423 6.47 -36.65 6.12
C LYS A 423 7.63 -35.65 6.10
N ARG A 424 7.82 -34.92 4.99
CA ARG A 424 8.86 -33.88 4.87
C ARG A 424 8.58 -32.68 5.78
N ASP A 425 7.34 -32.22 5.83
CA ASP A 425 6.93 -31.14 6.72
C ASP A 425 7.20 -31.50 8.19
N ALA A 426 6.82 -32.72 8.58
CA ALA A 426 7.11 -33.25 9.91
C ALA A 426 8.60 -33.38 10.21
N GLN A 427 9.42 -33.81 9.25
CA GLN A 427 10.88 -33.83 9.38
C GLN A 427 11.44 -32.42 9.64
N VAL A 428 10.97 -31.42 8.90
CA VAL A 428 11.43 -30.02 9.04
C VAL A 428 11.06 -29.46 10.42
N SER A 429 9.81 -29.64 10.87
CA SER A 429 9.38 -29.17 12.19
C SER A 429 10.07 -29.92 13.33
N LEU A 430 10.27 -31.23 13.20
CA LEU A 430 11.06 -32.01 14.17
C LEU A 430 12.51 -31.53 14.24
N PHE A 431 13.15 -31.27 13.10
CA PHE A 431 14.50 -30.71 13.07
C PHE A 431 14.59 -29.40 13.84
N LYS A 432 13.66 -28.45 13.58
CA LYS A 432 13.62 -27.17 14.30
C LYS A 432 13.42 -27.35 15.80
N SER A 433 12.53 -28.26 16.21
CA SER A 433 12.22 -28.54 17.61
C SER A 433 13.42 -29.17 18.33
N LEU A 434 13.94 -30.27 17.80
CA LEU A 434 15.05 -31.03 18.39
C LEU A 434 16.36 -30.24 18.39
N ARG A 435 16.59 -29.35 17.43
CA ARG A 435 17.73 -28.43 17.47
C ARG A 435 17.70 -27.49 18.67
N LYS A 436 16.51 -27.13 19.15
CA LYS A 436 16.32 -26.25 20.32
C LYS A 436 16.36 -27.04 21.63
N THR A 437 15.76 -28.23 21.67
CA THR A 437 15.64 -29.03 22.90
C THR A 437 16.80 -30.00 23.13
N GLY A 438 17.54 -30.36 22.09
CA GLY A 438 18.64 -31.33 22.12
C GLY A 438 18.19 -32.78 21.85
N LEU A 439 19.17 -33.65 21.61
CA LEU A 439 18.98 -35.09 21.41
C LEU A 439 19.36 -35.84 22.70
N SER A 440 18.37 -36.25 23.50
CA SER A 440 18.61 -37.19 24.59
C SER A 440 18.70 -38.62 24.08
N GLU A 441 19.29 -39.51 24.87
CA GLU A 441 19.44 -40.93 24.49
C GLU A 441 18.09 -41.60 24.14
N ALA A 442 17.05 -41.32 24.93
CA ALA A 442 15.70 -41.85 24.68
C ALA A 442 15.10 -41.35 23.36
N ILE A 443 15.38 -40.11 22.96
CA ILE A 443 14.95 -39.55 21.67
C ILE A 443 15.69 -40.24 20.53
N VAL A 444 17.01 -40.42 20.67
CA VAL A 444 17.82 -41.15 19.69
C VAL A 444 17.28 -42.57 19.51
N ASP A 445 16.94 -43.27 20.59
CA ASP A 445 16.39 -44.63 20.51
C ASP A 445 15.04 -44.69 19.78
N LYS A 446 14.15 -43.71 20.02
CA LYS A 446 12.89 -43.60 19.28
C LYS A 446 13.14 -43.38 17.77
N LEU A 447 14.05 -42.48 17.41
CA LEU A 447 14.41 -42.20 16.01
C LEU A 447 15.06 -43.41 15.33
N ILE A 448 15.98 -44.09 16.03
CA ILE A 448 16.62 -45.33 15.59
C ILE A 448 15.59 -46.43 15.35
N GLY A 449 14.55 -46.52 16.19
CA GLY A 449 13.40 -47.41 15.97
C GLY A 449 12.75 -47.20 14.60
N VAL A 450 12.50 -45.95 14.20
CA VAL A 450 11.91 -45.63 12.89
C VAL A 450 12.85 -45.96 11.74
N VAL A 451 14.16 -45.71 11.89
CA VAL A 451 15.17 -46.11 10.88
C VAL A 451 15.21 -47.63 10.68
N LYS A 452 14.95 -48.41 11.73
CA LYS A 452 14.98 -49.87 11.69
C LYS A 452 13.75 -50.49 11.03
N SER A 453 12.55 -50.00 11.35
CA SER A 453 11.29 -50.68 10.99
C SER A 453 10.32 -49.88 10.12
N GLY A 454 10.54 -48.58 9.91
CA GLY A 454 9.65 -47.74 9.11
C GLY A 454 9.62 -48.13 7.62
N ASP A 455 8.75 -47.52 6.83
CA ASP A 455 8.87 -47.61 5.37
C ASP A 455 10.11 -46.87 4.86
N LEU A 456 10.50 -47.11 3.60
CA LEU A 456 11.73 -46.55 3.04
C LEU A 456 11.79 -45.02 3.17
N ALA A 457 10.69 -44.31 2.95
CA ALA A 457 10.67 -42.85 3.04
C ALA A 457 10.87 -42.38 4.50
N ALA A 458 10.19 -43.01 5.46
CA ALA A 458 10.36 -42.74 6.88
C ALA A 458 11.80 -42.99 7.33
N ARG A 459 12.39 -44.13 6.94
CA ARG A 459 13.78 -44.48 7.26
C ARG A 459 14.74 -43.42 6.73
N LEU A 460 14.63 -43.04 5.46
CA LEU A 460 15.47 -42.02 4.83
C LEU A 460 15.37 -40.66 5.53
N LEU A 461 14.15 -40.19 5.80
CA LEU A 461 13.91 -38.89 6.43
C LEU A 461 14.41 -38.84 7.87
N VAL A 462 14.19 -39.89 8.66
CA VAL A 462 14.69 -39.93 10.05
C VAL A 462 16.20 -40.08 10.09
N ALA A 463 16.82 -40.86 9.19
CA ALA A 463 18.27 -40.94 9.10
C ALA A 463 18.89 -39.60 8.68
N ASP A 464 18.29 -38.90 7.72
CA ASP A 464 18.73 -37.55 7.33
C ASP A 464 18.52 -36.51 8.46
N LEU A 465 17.48 -36.67 9.29
CA LEU A 465 17.25 -35.85 10.49
C LEU A 465 18.35 -36.08 11.53
N LEU A 466 18.67 -37.35 11.82
CA LEU A 466 19.76 -37.73 12.72
C LEU A 466 21.11 -37.23 12.19
N ALA A 467 21.35 -37.27 10.88
CA ALA A 467 22.58 -36.75 10.28
C ALA A 467 22.77 -35.24 10.49
N GLN A 468 21.67 -34.48 10.47
CA GLN A 468 21.70 -33.03 10.63
C GLN A 468 21.83 -32.59 12.10
N LEU A 469 21.39 -33.42 13.05
CA LEU A 469 21.36 -33.10 14.47
C LEU A 469 22.47 -33.79 15.29
N GLY A 470 22.90 -34.97 14.86
CA GLY A 470 23.64 -35.93 15.68
C GLY A 470 25.13 -35.64 15.83
N ASP A 471 25.69 -36.15 16.94
CA ASP A 471 27.11 -36.24 17.22
C ASP A 471 27.62 -37.69 17.06
N LYS A 472 28.88 -37.94 17.44
CA LYS A 472 29.51 -39.26 17.30
C LYS A 472 28.71 -40.41 17.95
N GLY A 473 28.00 -40.18 19.05
CA GLY A 473 27.24 -41.25 19.72
C GLY A 473 26.06 -41.76 18.89
N VAL A 474 25.50 -40.91 18.03
CA VAL A 474 24.46 -41.30 17.07
C VAL A 474 25.05 -42.19 15.96
N ALA A 475 26.27 -41.89 15.51
CA ALA A 475 26.95 -42.68 14.48
C ALA A 475 27.19 -44.13 14.92
N ASP A 476 27.55 -44.35 16.18
CA ASP A 476 27.76 -45.70 16.72
C ASP A 476 26.47 -46.53 16.72
N LYS A 477 25.34 -45.96 17.17
CA LYS A 477 24.02 -46.62 17.10
C LYS A 477 23.59 -46.90 15.66
N LEU A 478 23.87 -45.98 14.74
CA LEU A 478 23.61 -46.18 13.31
C LEU A 478 24.48 -47.29 12.71
N ARG A 479 25.75 -47.43 13.11
CA ARG A 479 26.62 -48.53 12.69
C ARG A 479 26.10 -49.89 13.14
N GLU A 480 25.60 -49.99 14.37
CA GLU A 480 25.00 -51.22 14.87
C GLU A 480 23.81 -51.67 14.00
N LEU A 481 23.02 -50.73 13.49
CA LEU A 481 21.92 -51.03 12.56
C LEU A 481 22.39 -51.59 11.21
N MET A 482 23.62 -51.29 10.76
CA MET A 482 24.13 -51.75 9.46
C MET A 482 24.39 -53.26 9.43
N ASN A 483 24.63 -53.88 10.58
CA ASN A 483 24.97 -55.29 10.68
C ASN A 483 23.75 -56.18 10.38
N GLY A 484 23.77 -56.85 9.22
CA GLY A 484 22.67 -57.72 8.78
C GLY A 484 21.41 -56.97 8.32
N ALA A 485 21.50 -55.65 8.09
CA ALA A 485 20.38 -54.84 7.61
C ALA A 485 19.99 -55.16 6.16
N ASP A 486 18.69 -54.97 5.87
CA ASP A 486 18.19 -54.95 4.49
C ASP A 486 18.72 -53.74 3.69
N ALA A 487 18.55 -53.78 2.37
CA ALA A 487 19.01 -52.74 1.45
C ALA A 487 18.41 -51.35 1.74
N GLY A 488 17.19 -51.27 2.25
CA GLY A 488 16.52 -50.01 2.59
C GLY A 488 17.11 -49.36 3.84
N THR A 489 17.35 -50.14 4.89
CA THR A 489 18.03 -49.68 6.11
C THR A 489 19.45 -49.24 5.80
N LYS A 490 20.20 -50.03 5.02
CA LYS A 490 21.55 -49.64 4.56
C LYS A 490 21.52 -48.29 3.83
N ALA A 491 20.58 -48.11 2.90
CA ALA A 491 20.47 -46.89 2.11
C ALA A 491 20.15 -45.65 2.97
N ALA A 492 19.32 -45.80 4.01
CA ALA A 492 19.05 -44.74 4.97
C ALA A 492 20.29 -44.34 5.76
N VAL A 493 21.02 -45.33 6.26
CA VAL A 493 22.05 -45.16 7.29
C VAL A 493 23.40 -44.70 6.72
N VAL A 494 23.82 -45.20 5.55
CA VAL A 494 25.17 -44.93 4.99
C VAL A 494 25.48 -43.43 4.90
N LYS A 495 24.55 -42.64 4.35
CA LYS A 495 24.74 -41.18 4.25
C LYS A 495 24.82 -40.53 5.62
N ALA A 496 23.96 -40.95 6.56
CA ALA A 496 23.91 -40.35 7.88
C ALA A 496 25.22 -40.55 8.65
N ILE A 497 25.75 -41.77 8.68
CA ILE A 497 27.05 -42.07 9.34
C ILE A 497 28.17 -41.24 8.71
N ALA A 498 28.29 -41.26 7.38
CA ALA A 498 29.36 -40.54 6.68
C ALA A 498 29.34 -39.03 6.96
N LEU A 499 28.14 -38.42 7.06
CA LEU A 499 27.99 -37.00 7.37
C LEU A 499 28.27 -36.66 8.83
N ILE A 500 27.81 -37.48 9.79
CA ILE A 500 28.04 -37.26 11.22
C ILE A 500 29.54 -37.34 11.52
N GLU A 501 30.21 -38.35 10.98
CA GLU A 501 31.64 -38.57 11.20
C GLU A 501 32.53 -37.71 10.30
N LYS A 502 31.94 -37.09 9.26
CA LYS A 502 32.64 -36.33 8.22
C LYS A 502 33.73 -37.14 7.52
N ASP A 503 33.46 -38.42 7.31
CA ASP A 503 34.41 -39.36 6.72
C ASP A 503 33.91 -39.89 5.37
N SER A 504 34.57 -39.43 4.31
CA SER A 504 34.32 -39.88 2.94
C SER A 504 34.65 -41.36 2.71
N ALA A 505 35.55 -41.97 3.49
CA ALA A 505 35.91 -43.38 3.34
C ALA A 505 34.70 -44.28 3.60
N ILE A 506 33.92 -43.98 4.64
CA ILE A 506 32.69 -44.72 4.98
C ILE A 506 31.75 -44.77 3.79
N ALA A 507 31.49 -43.64 3.13
CA ALA A 507 30.61 -43.62 1.96
C ALA A 507 31.21 -44.32 0.73
N ARG A 508 32.54 -44.29 0.53
CA ARG A 508 33.19 -44.97 -0.60
C ARG A 508 33.02 -46.48 -0.56
N ASP A 509 33.06 -47.09 0.62
CA ASP A 509 32.92 -48.54 0.80
C ASP A 509 31.55 -49.06 0.31
N TYR A 510 30.53 -48.19 0.27
CA TYR A 510 29.17 -48.52 -0.17
C TYR A 510 28.88 -48.12 -1.63
N LEU A 511 29.83 -47.55 -2.38
CA LEU A 511 29.65 -47.27 -3.80
C LEU A 511 29.56 -48.52 -4.67
N THR A 512 30.01 -49.67 -4.16
CA THR A 512 29.96 -50.97 -4.84
C THR A 512 28.93 -51.93 -4.23
N ASP A 513 28.04 -51.45 -3.34
CA ASP A 513 26.97 -52.27 -2.76
C ASP A 513 26.01 -52.76 -3.86
N ASP A 514 25.45 -53.97 -3.72
CA ASP A 514 24.55 -54.57 -4.71
C ASP A 514 23.27 -53.75 -4.92
N SER A 515 22.80 -53.06 -3.88
CA SER A 515 21.60 -52.23 -3.94
C SER A 515 21.88 -50.87 -4.55
N PHE A 516 21.15 -50.52 -5.62
CA PHE A 516 21.21 -49.19 -6.23
C PHE A 516 20.90 -48.07 -5.23
N GLY A 517 19.91 -48.28 -4.34
CA GLY A 517 19.56 -47.29 -3.32
C GLY A 517 20.70 -47.01 -2.34
N VAL A 518 21.47 -48.04 -1.97
CA VAL A 518 22.64 -47.90 -1.10
C VAL A 518 23.75 -47.13 -1.81
N ARG A 519 24.07 -47.52 -3.06
CA ARG A 519 25.06 -46.81 -3.88
C ARG A 519 24.69 -45.33 -4.05
N TRP A 520 23.43 -45.05 -4.39
CA TRP A 520 22.95 -43.68 -4.60
C TRP A 520 23.16 -42.83 -3.36
N ARG A 521 22.80 -43.36 -2.19
CA ARG A 521 22.92 -42.67 -0.90
C ARG A 521 24.37 -42.47 -0.47
N ALA A 522 25.25 -43.44 -0.74
CA ALA A 522 26.69 -43.28 -0.60
C ALA A 522 27.23 -42.13 -1.46
N ALA A 523 26.80 -42.04 -2.72
CA ALA A 523 27.23 -40.99 -3.61
C ALA A 523 26.68 -39.60 -3.24
N GLU A 524 25.43 -39.51 -2.75
CA GLU A 524 24.89 -38.27 -2.18
C GLU A 524 25.71 -37.81 -0.97
N ALA A 525 26.13 -38.74 -0.11
CA ALA A 525 26.98 -38.42 1.04
C ALA A 525 28.33 -37.84 0.59
N LEU A 526 28.98 -38.48 -0.39
CA LEU A 526 30.24 -38.00 -0.95
C LEU A 526 30.10 -36.61 -1.58
N ALA A 527 29.02 -36.36 -2.31
CA ALA A 527 28.76 -35.05 -2.90
C ALA A 527 28.64 -33.95 -1.84
N LEU A 528 27.93 -34.22 -0.74
CA LEU A 528 27.84 -33.29 0.40
C LEU A 528 29.16 -33.12 1.17
N LEU A 529 30.05 -34.11 1.11
CA LEU A 529 31.41 -34.06 1.64
C LEU A 529 32.43 -33.46 0.65
N GLY A 530 31.98 -33.01 -0.53
CA GLY A 530 32.79 -32.31 -1.52
C GLY A 530 33.26 -33.14 -2.73
N ASP A 531 32.93 -34.42 -2.81
CA ASP A 531 33.20 -35.29 -3.95
C ASP A 531 31.93 -35.66 -4.71
N ILE A 532 31.58 -34.84 -5.70
CA ILE A 532 30.37 -35.03 -6.53
C ILE A 532 30.49 -36.14 -7.58
N HIS A 533 31.69 -36.65 -7.86
CA HIS A 533 31.95 -37.51 -9.02
C HIS A 533 31.18 -38.84 -8.96
N PRO A 534 31.07 -39.53 -7.80
CA PRO A 534 30.29 -40.75 -7.69
C PRO A 534 28.79 -40.56 -7.96
N LEU A 535 28.22 -39.41 -7.58
CA LEU A 535 26.79 -39.14 -7.81
C LEU A 535 26.50 -38.95 -9.30
N LEU A 536 27.40 -38.23 -9.99
CA LEU A 536 27.35 -38.09 -11.44
C LEU A 536 27.57 -39.43 -12.17
N ARG A 537 28.32 -40.37 -11.57
CA ARG A 537 28.52 -41.73 -12.11
C ARG A 537 27.30 -42.63 -11.87
N LEU A 538 26.63 -42.57 -10.72
CA LEU A 538 25.48 -43.43 -10.41
C LEU A 538 24.17 -42.96 -11.03
N LYS A 539 24.07 -41.68 -11.39
CA LYS A 539 23.00 -41.18 -12.25
C LYS A 539 23.03 -41.84 -13.65
N ARG A 540 24.06 -42.65 -13.97
CA ARG A 540 24.15 -43.53 -15.15
C ARG A 540 23.42 -44.86 -14.88
N ILE A 541 22.15 -44.93 -15.26
CA ILE A 541 21.42 -46.21 -15.36
C ILE A 541 21.85 -46.91 -16.66
N THR A 542 22.05 -48.24 -16.60
CA THR A 542 22.31 -49.14 -17.74
C THR A 542 21.15 -49.15 -18.72
N PHE A 543 21.39 -48.77 -19.98
CA PHE A 543 20.46 -48.92 -21.10
C PHE A 543 21.12 -49.70 -22.23
N ASP A 544 20.42 -50.69 -22.77
CA ASP A 544 20.76 -51.30 -24.06
C ASP A 544 20.11 -50.44 -25.16
N LEU A 545 20.94 -49.71 -25.90
CA LEU A 545 20.52 -48.82 -26.98
C LEU A 545 20.72 -49.54 -28.32
N SER A 546 20.07 -50.69 -28.49
CA SER A 546 20.04 -51.39 -29.77
C SER A 546 18.91 -50.85 -30.65
N ASP A 547 19.28 -50.35 -31.82
CA ASP A 547 18.41 -49.83 -32.90
C ASP A 547 17.70 -48.48 -32.62
N GLY A 548 18.45 -47.38 -32.76
CA GLY A 548 17.96 -45.99 -32.73
C GLY A 548 18.96 -44.98 -33.33
N THR A 549 18.51 -43.77 -33.67
CA THR A 549 19.37 -42.69 -34.20
C THR A 549 20.15 -41.97 -33.09
N VAL A 550 21.29 -41.33 -33.43
CA VAL A 550 22.09 -40.53 -32.46
C VAL A 550 21.25 -39.48 -31.73
N SER A 551 20.28 -38.89 -32.45
CA SER A 551 19.34 -37.91 -31.91
C SER A 551 18.43 -38.50 -30.82
N GLU A 552 17.93 -39.72 -31.02
CA GLU A 552 17.05 -40.39 -30.05
C GLU A 552 17.83 -40.79 -28.79
N HIS A 553 19.02 -41.36 -28.96
CA HIS A 553 19.88 -41.74 -27.82
C HIS A 553 20.33 -40.54 -26.98
N MET A 554 20.58 -39.38 -27.59
CA MET A 554 20.86 -38.15 -26.84
C MET A 554 19.62 -37.63 -26.10
N LYS A 555 18.44 -37.59 -26.75
CA LYS A 555 17.19 -37.14 -26.09
C LYS A 555 16.86 -37.93 -24.83
N ASP A 556 17.07 -39.24 -24.86
CA ASP A 556 16.77 -40.11 -23.71
C ASP A 556 17.80 -39.94 -22.57
N LEU A 557 19.09 -39.76 -22.91
CA LEU A 557 20.14 -39.42 -21.95
C LEU A 557 19.89 -38.08 -21.24
N PHE A 558 19.45 -37.04 -21.95
CA PHE A 558 19.25 -35.71 -21.35
C PHE A 558 17.92 -35.60 -20.56
N ARG A 559 16.85 -36.27 -21.00
CA ARG A 559 15.59 -36.41 -20.23
C ARG A 559 15.83 -37.01 -18.85
N LEU A 560 16.67 -38.05 -18.75
CA LEU A 560 16.99 -38.71 -17.49
C LEU A 560 17.75 -37.81 -16.50
N TYR A 561 18.52 -36.84 -17.01
CA TYR A 561 19.29 -35.93 -16.18
C TYR A 561 18.55 -34.64 -15.80
N GLY A 562 17.32 -34.46 -16.29
CA GLY A 562 16.49 -33.26 -16.05
C GLY A 562 16.93 -32.07 -16.90
N ILE A 563 17.63 -32.32 -18.01
CA ILE A 563 18.13 -31.29 -18.93
C ILE A 563 17.22 -31.28 -20.15
N ASN A 564 16.58 -30.15 -20.44
CA ASN A 564 15.76 -29.99 -21.65
C ASN A 564 16.67 -29.78 -22.87
N LEU A 565 16.50 -30.60 -23.90
CA LEU A 565 17.27 -30.55 -25.15
C LEU A 565 16.35 -30.49 -26.37
N PHE A 566 16.70 -29.66 -27.36
CA PHE A 566 16.18 -29.72 -28.72
C PHE A 566 17.33 -30.09 -29.69
N ILE A 567 17.12 -31.10 -30.52
CA ILE A 567 18.08 -31.59 -31.53
C ILE A 567 17.51 -31.32 -32.92
N ASP A 568 18.33 -30.82 -33.83
CA ASP A 568 17.97 -30.61 -35.24
C ASP A 568 17.63 -31.93 -35.96
N PRO A 569 16.55 -31.98 -36.78
CA PRO A 569 16.15 -33.17 -37.55
C PRO A 569 17.07 -33.57 -38.74
N PHE A 570 18.10 -32.81 -39.10
CA PHE A 570 18.98 -33.08 -40.24
C PHE A 570 20.25 -33.90 -39.93
N VAL A 571 20.47 -34.32 -38.68
CA VAL A 571 21.52 -35.30 -38.34
C VAL A 571 21.08 -36.71 -38.77
N ARG A 572 21.11 -36.99 -40.07
CA ARG A 572 20.94 -38.34 -40.61
C ARG A 572 22.30 -39.01 -40.77
N ALA A 573 22.67 -39.82 -39.78
CA ALA A 573 23.63 -40.89 -39.99
C ALA A 573 23.05 -42.18 -39.41
N GLY A 574 22.47 -43.01 -40.28
CA GLY A 574 22.08 -44.39 -39.97
C GLY A 574 23.31 -45.28 -39.81
N ARG A 575 24.12 -45.04 -38.78
CA ARG A 575 25.21 -45.93 -38.36
C ARG A 575 24.87 -46.55 -37.02
N LYS A 576 24.98 -47.87 -36.93
CA LYS A 576 24.96 -48.59 -35.66
C LYS A 576 26.13 -48.11 -34.80
N LEU A 577 25.83 -47.52 -33.66
CA LEU A 577 26.79 -47.11 -32.66
C LEU A 577 26.69 -48.08 -31.49
N THR A 578 27.74 -48.86 -31.26
CA THR A 578 27.83 -49.78 -30.13
C THR A 578 28.67 -49.11 -29.06
N LEU A 579 28.04 -48.61 -28.00
CA LEU A 579 28.75 -48.10 -26.82
C LEU A 579 29.26 -49.29 -26.01
N LYS A 580 30.50 -49.20 -25.51
CA LYS A 580 31.09 -50.26 -24.68
C LYS A 580 30.51 -50.22 -23.27
N GLU A 581 30.31 -51.39 -22.68
CA GLU A 581 29.92 -51.53 -21.28
C GLU A 581 30.89 -50.77 -20.36
N GLY A 582 30.35 -49.96 -19.44
CA GLY A 582 31.13 -49.13 -18.51
C GLY A 582 31.44 -47.70 -18.99
N MET A 583 31.02 -47.30 -20.19
CA MET A 583 31.28 -45.95 -20.72
C MET A 583 30.46 -44.84 -20.02
N SER A 584 31.14 -43.74 -19.73
CA SER A 584 30.65 -42.51 -19.10
C SER A 584 29.78 -41.66 -20.04
N LEU A 585 28.81 -40.88 -19.53
CA LEU A 585 28.09 -39.88 -20.35
C LEU A 585 29.07 -38.93 -21.06
N LEU A 586 30.11 -38.52 -20.34
CA LEU A 586 31.19 -37.70 -20.88
C LEU A 586 31.95 -38.42 -22.00
N GLU A 587 32.25 -39.71 -21.83
CA GLU A 587 32.97 -40.51 -22.82
C GLU A 587 32.10 -40.82 -24.04
N ALA A 588 30.80 -41.06 -23.85
CA ALA A 588 29.84 -41.28 -24.93
C ALA A 588 29.61 -39.99 -25.75
N VAL A 589 29.49 -38.83 -25.08
CA VAL A 589 29.38 -37.53 -25.73
C VAL A 589 30.68 -37.15 -26.44
N GLN A 590 31.84 -37.40 -25.84
CA GLN A 590 33.14 -37.18 -26.48
C GLN A 590 33.34 -38.09 -27.70
N TYR A 591 32.97 -39.36 -27.60
CA TYR A 591 33.05 -40.32 -28.70
C TYR A 591 32.13 -39.92 -29.87
N LEU A 592 30.88 -39.55 -29.58
CA LEU A 592 29.94 -39.04 -30.57
C LEU A 592 30.39 -37.70 -31.17
N ALA A 593 31.05 -36.86 -30.38
CA ALA A 593 31.59 -35.58 -30.85
C ALA A 593 32.74 -35.79 -31.85
N VAL A 594 33.71 -36.65 -31.51
CA VAL A 594 34.85 -36.98 -32.38
C VAL A 594 34.40 -37.62 -33.69
N GLU A 595 33.48 -38.59 -33.64
CA GLU A 595 33.00 -39.31 -34.83
C GLU A 595 32.18 -38.44 -35.80
N ASN A 596 31.68 -37.28 -35.35
CA ASN A 596 30.85 -36.37 -36.16
C ASN A 596 31.51 -35.00 -36.39
N GLY A 597 32.81 -34.85 -36.08
CA GLY A 597 33.54 -33.59 -36.27
C GLY A 597 33.11 -32.45 -35.34
N LEU A 598 32.51 -32.77 -34.19
CA LEU A 598 32.08 -31.82 -33.17
C LEU A 598 33.21 -31.56 -32.16
N VAL A 599 33.26 -30.36 -31.59
CA VAL A 599 34.23 -30.01 -30.55
C VAL A 599 33.57 -30.07 -29.18
N PHE A 600 34.17 -30.86 -28.29
CA PHE A 600 33.75 -31.01 -26.91
C PHE A 600 34.74 -30.27 -25.98
N ASP A 601 34.24 -29.30 -25.20
CA ASP A 601 35.02 -28.64 -24.15
C ASP A 601 34.60 -29.19 -22.78
N GLY A 602 35.53 -29.91 -22.14
CA GLY A 602 35.31 -30.58 -20.86
C GLY A 602 35.14 -29.66 -19.65
N SER A 603 35.34 -28.35 -19.83
CA SER A 603 35.22 -27.36 -18.76
C SER A 603 33.77 -26.97 -18.48
N PHE A 604 32.86 -27.20 -19.44
CA PHE A 604 31.49 -26.65 -19.39
C PHE A 604 30.37 -27.65 -19.78
N GLY A 605 30.68 -28.87 -20.21
CA GLY A 605 29.65 -29.83 -20.63
C GLY A 605 28.83 -29.38 -21.85
N VAL A 606 29.51 -28.78 -22.84
CA VAL A 606 28.90 -28.19 -24.05
C VAL A 606 29.32 -28.97 -25.31
N VAL A 607 28.37 -29.14 -26.24
CA VAL A 607 28.62 -29.60 -27.62
C VAL A 607 28.48 -28.40 -28.55
N LEU A 608 29.55 -28.02 -29.25
CA LEU A 608 29.56 -26.90 -30.19
C LEU A 608 29.46 -27.40 -31.64
N PHE A 609 28.55 -26.82 -32.43
CA PHE A 609 28.54 -26.90 -33.89
C PHE A 609 29.22 -25.64 -34.44
N ALA A 610 30.45 -25.76 -34.93
CA ALA A 610 31.11 -24.69 -35.68
C ALA A 610 31.96 -25.28 -36.80
N PRO A 611 32.00 -24.67 -38.01
CA PRO A 611 32.90 -25.11 -39.07
C PRO A 611 34.36 -25.04 -38.58
N SER A 612 35.14 -26.08 -38.86
CA SER A 612 36.49 -26.30 -38.33
C SER A 612 37.52 -25.18 -38.64
N ASN A 613 37.22 -24.27 -39.56
CA ASN A 613 38.10 -23.18 -39.98
C ASN A 613 38.04 -21.92 -39.10
N ARG A 614 37.09 -21.79 -38.15
CA ARG A 614 36.97 -20.59 -37.27
C ARG A 614 37.53 -20.80 -35.85
N LEU A 615 38.01 -22.00 -35.54
CA LEU A 615 38.54 -22.40 -34.21
C LEU A 615 39.66 -21.52 -33.62
N PRO A 616 40.64 -21.01 -34.40
CA PRO A 616 41.72 -20.16 -33.85
C PRO A 616 41.21 -18.84 -33.25
N LEU A 617 40.15 -18.25 -33.82
CA LEU A 617 39.61 -16.94 -33.43
C LEU A 617 38.97 -16.95 -32.03
N TYR A 618 38.49 -18.11 -31.56
CA TYR A 618 37.89 -18.24 -30.23
C TYR A 618 38.91 -18.17 -29.09
N ARG A 619 40.14 -18.65 -29.31
CA ARG A 619 41.20 -18.69 -28.27
C ARG A 619 41.79 -17.31 -27.98
N ASP A 620 41.86 -16.45 -29.00
CA ASP A 620 42.47 -15.11 -28.91
C ASP A 620 41.48 -14.00 -28.53
N PHE A 621 40.18 -14.31 -28.46
CA PHE A 621 39.16 -13.34 -28.06
C PHE A 621 39.26 -12.96 -26.57
N LYS A 622 39.45 -11.67 -26.28
CA LYS A 622 39.42 -11.12 -24.91
C LYS A 622 38.25 -10.16 -24.79
N LEU A 623 37.33 -10.47 -23.87
CA LEU A 623 36.34 -9.52 -23.38
C LEU A 623 36.98 -8.79 -22.19
N GLU A 624 37.00 -7.46 -22.20
CA GLU A 624 37.51 -6.69 -21.06
C GLU A 624 36.54 -6.85 -19.88
N LYS A 625 37.00 -7.50 -18.80
CA LYS A 625 36.25 -7.64 -17.54
C LYS A 625 36.35 -6.36 -16.73
N ASP A 626 35.23 -5.74 -16.42
CA ASP A 626 35.14 -4.66 -15.43
C ASP A 626 34.98 -5.18 -13.99
N GLY A 627 34.83 -6.50 -13.81
CA GLY A 627 34.62 -7.13 -12.51
C GLY A 627 33.15 -7.27 -12.08
N SER A 628 32.18 -7.04 -12.97
CA SER A 628 30.75 -7.20 -12.66
C SER A 628 30.35 -8.65 -12.39
N VAL A 629 29.77 -8.89 -11.21
CA VAL A 629 29.28 -10.22 -10.74
C VAL A 629 28.18 -10.78 -11.64
N ALA A 630 27.41 -9.92 -12.33
CA ALA A 630 26.30 -10.33 -13.20
C ALA A 630 26.77 -11.15 -14.42
N LEU A 631 27.96 -10.89 -14.97
CA LEU A 631 28.52 -11.66 -16.09
C LEU A 631 29.00 -13.06 -15.68
N GLU A 632 29.19 -13.30 -14.38
CA GLU A 632 29.51 -14.62 -13.82
C GLU A 632 28.25 -15.49 -13.62
N SER A 633 27.05 -14.93 -13.79
CA SER A 633 25.80 -15.69 -13.66
C SER A 633 25.71 -16.75 -14.75
N PRO A 634 25.48 -18.02 -14.40
CA PRO A 634 25.23 -19.06 -15.38
C PRO A 634 23.87 -18.84 -16.06
N LEU A 635 23.85 -18.85 -17.38
CA LEU A 635 22.63 -18.89 -18.16
C LEU A 635 21.93 -20.23 -17.91
N VAL A 636 20.66 -20.19 -17.48
CA VAL A 636 19.85 -21.41 -17.29
C VAL A 636 19.73 -22.21 -18.59
N SER A 637 19.43 -21.56 -19.71
CA SER A 637 19.53 -22.15 -21.06
C SER A 637 19.40 -21.07 -22.14
N LEU A 638 20.22 -21.13 -23.19
CA LEU A 638 20.13 -20.27 -24.37
C LEU A 638 20.24 -21.11 -25.65
N VAL A 639 19.24 -21.01 -26.52
CA VAL A 639 19.25 -21.62 -27.85
C VAL A 639 19.43 -20.54 -28.90
N ILE A 640 20.36 -20.76 -29.82
CA ILE A 640 20.66 -19.88 -30.94
C ILE A 640 20.44 -20.67 -32.22
N ARG A 641 19.61 -20.15 -33.12
CA ARG A 641 19.26 -20.83 -34.38
C ARG A 641 19.14 -19.83 -35.52
N GLY A 642 20.24 -19.47 -36.18
CA GLY A 642 20.14 -18.53 -37.29
C GLY A 642 19.74 -17.12 -36.87
N ASP A 643 19.53 -16.86 -35.58
CA ASP A 643 19.00 -15.61 -35.06
C ASP A 643 19.98 -14.48 -35.37
N ARG A 644 19.46 -13.26 -35.55
CA ARG A 644 20.30 -12.07 -35.66
C ARG A 644 21.09 -11.90 -34.37
N ILE A 645 22.38 -11.60 -34.49
CA ILE A 645 23.27 -11.47 -33.33
C ILE A 645 22.71 -10.46 -32.33
N LYS A 646 22.12 -9.35 -32.81
CA LYS A 646 21.45 -8.36 -31.97
C LYS A 646 20.40 -8.99 -31.04
N ASP A 647 19.51 -9.80 -31.59
CA ASP A 647 18.39 -10.40 -30.86
C ASP A 647 18.89 -11.40 -29.80
N ILE A 648 19.97 -12.11 -30.12
CA ILE A 648 20.64 -13.02 -29.18
C ILE A 648 21.24 -12.22 -28.01
N LEU A 649 21.93 -11.11 -28.29
CA LEU A 649 22.57 -10.28 -27.28
C LEU A 649 21.54 -9.61 -26.37
N GLU A 650 20.44 -9.10 -26.93
CA GLU A 650 19.35 -8.49 -26.17
C GLU A 650 18.70 -9.51 -25.22
N ARG A 651 18.49 -10.76 -25.66
CA ARG A 651 17.99 -11.85 -24.79
C ARG A 651 18.93 -12.18 -23.64
N ILE A 652 20.25 -12.18 -23.88
CA ILE A 652 21.23 -12.37 -22.80
C ILE A 652 21.20 -11.16 -21.86
N GLY A 653 21.09 -9.95 -22.41
CA GLY A 653 20.99 -8.71 -21.64
C GLY A 653 19.78 -8.66 -20.73
N GLU A 654 18.60 -9.02 -21.23
CA GLU A 654 17.37 -9.14 -20.43
C GLU A 654 17.54 -10.14 -19.28
N TYR A 655 18.17 -11.28 -19.55
CA TYR A 655 18.39 -12.32 -18.54
C TYR A 655 19.37 -11.91 -17.44
N VAL A 656 20.43 -11.20 -17.81
CA VAL A 656 21.53 -10.83 -16.90
C VAL A 656 21.32 -9.44 -16.27
N GLY A 657 20.44 -8.62 -16.84
CA GLY A 657 20.14 -7.26 -16.40
C GLY A 657 21.07 -6.18 -16.98
N PHE A 658 21.45 -6.30 -18.27
CA PHE A 658 22.18 -5.25 -18.99
C PHE A 658 21.49 -4.84 -20.30
N GLU A 659 21.60 -3.55 -20.65
CA GLU A 659 21.13 -3.00 -21.94
C GLU A 659 22.19 -3.25 -23.03
N VAL A 660 21.79 -3.52 -24.28
CA VAL A 660 22.73 -3.72 -25.40
C VAL A 660 22.74 -2.50 -26.31
N LYS A 661 23.93 -1.94 -26.57
CA LYS A 661 24.14 -0.84 -27.52
C LYS A 661 25.13 -1.24 -28.61
N ILE A 662 24.65 -1.27 -29.85
CA ILE A 662 25.44 -1.64 -31.02
C ILE A 662 25.84 -0.37 -31.76
N SER A 663 27.14 -0.17 -31.98
CA SER A 663 27.68 0.96 -32.74
C SER A 663 27.39 0.85 -34.24
N ASP A 664 27.47 1.97 -34.96
CA ASP A 664 27.10 2.03 -36.38
C ASP A 664 27.93 1.09 -37.28
N ASP A 665 29.19 0.84 -36.93
CA ASP A 665 30.12 -0.07 -37.64
C ASP A 665 29.88 -1.56 -37.35
N ALA A 666 29.14 -1.89 -36.28
CA ALA A 666 28.75 -3.25 -35.93
C ALA A 666 27.30 -3.59 -36.33
N LYS A 667 26.47 -2.59 -36.66
CA LYS A 667 25.03 -2.77 -36.96
C LYS A 667 24.77 -3.78 -38.07
N GLU A 668 25.45 -3.64 -39.21
CA GLU A 668 25.24 -4.51 -40.38
C GLU A 668 25.40 -5.99 -40.00
N VAL A 669 26.55 -6.34 -39.40
CA VAL A 669 26.88 -7.70 -38.95
C VAL A 669 25.91 -8.19 -37.87
N CYS A 670 25.49 -7.32 -36.95
CA CYS A 670 24.58 -7.72 -35.88
C CYS A 670 23.12 -7.90 -36.33
N THR A 671 22.74 -7.36 -37.49
CA THR A 671 21.39 -7.44 -38.04
C THR A 671 21.20 -8.50 -39.12
N GLU A 672 22.27 -9.14 -39.55
CA GLU A 672 22.22 -10.33 -40.40
C GLU A 672 21.98 -11.59 -39.56
N ASP A 673 21.31 -12.58 -40.16
CA ASP A 673 21.08 -13.89 -39.56
C ASP A 673 22.44 -14.57 -39.34
N SER A 674 22.66 -15.06 -38.11
CA SER A 674 23.95 -15.63 -37.76
C SER A 674 24.09 -17.06 -38.28
N ASP A 675 25.26 -17.47 -38.77
CA ASP A 675 25.57 -18.87 -39.09
C ASP A 675 25.80 -19.73 -37.82
N ILE A 676 25.45 -19.22 -36.63
CA ILE A 676 25.64 -19.91 -35.35
C ILE A 676 24.41 -20.74 -35.05
N GLU A 677 24.62 -22.03 -34.81
CA GLU A 677 23.60 -22.96 -34.32
C GLU A 677 24.14 -23.67 -33.09
N CYS A 678 23.66 -23.31 -31.90
CA CYS A 678 24.15 -23.91 -30.66
C CYS A 678 23.15 -23.83 -29.51
N ALA A 679 23.32 -24.73 -28.54
CA ALA A 679 22.62 -24.70 -27.26
C ALA A 679 23.63 -24.53 -26.12
N LEU A 680 23.45 -23.50 -25.31
CA LEU A 680 24.29 -23.17 -24.16
C LEU A 680 23.48 -23.38 -22.88
N VAL A 681 23.96 -24.22 -21.96
CA VAL A 681 23.25 -24.57 -20.71
C VAL A 681 24.23 -24.51 -19.56
N GLY A 682 23.92 -23.74 -18.51
CA GLY A 682 24.80 -23.56 -17.36
C GLY A 682 26.09 -22.79 -17.67
N VAL A 683 26.17 -22.16 -18.85
CA VAL A 683 27.34 -21.39 -19.29
C VAL A 683 27.24 -19.97 -18.73
N ARG A 684 28.32 -19.45 -18.15
CA ARG A 684 28.35 -18.06 -17.67
C ARG A 684 28.07 -17.11 -18.82
N ALA A 685 27.28 -16.07 -18.58
CA ALA A 685 26.93 -15.09 -19.61
C ALA A 685 28.17 -14.51 -20.32
N PHE A 686 29.27 -14.29 -19.58
CA PHE A 686 30.56 -13.89 -20.14
C PHE A 686 31.09 -14.85 -21.22
N ASP A 687 31.07 -16.15 -20.92
CA ASP A 687 31.59 -17.18 -21.82
C ASP A 687 30.67 -17.34 -23.05
N ALA A 688 29.34 -17.21 -22.85
CA ALA A 688 28.37 -17.19 -23.95
C ALA A 688 28.61 -16.01 -24.91
N LEU A 689 28.78 -14.79 -24.39
CA LEU A 689 29.07 -13.60 -25.19
C LEU A 689 30.35 -13.76 -26.01
N ARG A 690 31.41 -14.32 -25.41
CA ARG A 690 32.66 -14.63 -26.12
C ARG A 690 32.46 -15.61 -27.27
N LEU A 691 31.67 -16.67 -27.06
CA LEU A 691 31.37 -17.66 -28.10
C LEU A 691 30.57 -17.07 -29.27
N ILE A 692 29.66 -16.14 -28.98
CA ILE A 692 28.76 -15.55 -29.98
C ILE A 692 29.48 -14.47 -30.80
N LEU A 693 30.32 -13.64 -30.16
CA LEU A 693 30.92 -12.47 -30.79
C LEU A 693 32.22 -12.78 -31.55
N ALA A 694 33.02 -13.74 -31.08
CA ALA A 694 34.32 -14.06 -31.67
C ALA A 694 34.30 -14.41 -33.18
N PRO A 695 33.32 -15.18 -33.70
CA PRO A 695 33.27 -15.54 -35.12
C PRO A 695 33.09 -14.35 -36.07
N TYR A 696 32.59 -13.24 -35.55
CA TYR A 696 32.24 -12.03 -36.30
C TYR A 696 33.23 -10.88 -36.08
N ALA A 697 34.34 -11.15 -35.37
CA ALA A 697 35.33 -10.17 -34.94
C ALA A 697 34.77 -9.00 -34.11
N LEU A 698 33.57 -9.15 -33.54
CA LEU A 698 32.91 -8.10 -32.75
C LEU A 698 33.50 -8.00 -31.35
N LYS A 699 33.86 -6.80 -30.92
CA LYS A 699 34.30 -6.52 -29.55
C LYS A 699 33.13 -6.05 -28.71
N ALA A 700 33.10 -6.46 -27.45
CA ALA A 700 32.13 -5.95 -26.51
C ALA A 700 32.75 -5.51 -25.18
N ARG A 701 32.20 -4.42 -24.63
CA ARG A 701 32.62 -3.82 -23.36
C ARG A 701 31.38 -3.51 -22.53
N LEU A 702 31.37 -3.96 -21.28
CA LEU A 702 30.31 -3.63 -20.33
C LEU A 702 30.70 -2.39 -19.52
N GLU A 703 29.83 -1.39 -19.47
CA GLU A 703 29.96 -0.24 -18.58
C GLU A 703 28.62 0.09 -17.92
N LYS A 704 28.56 0.14 -16.58
CA LYS A 704 27.37 0.56 -15.81
C LYS A 704 26.07 -0.11 -16.29
N SER A 705 26.11 -1.43 -16.49
CA SER A 705 24.99 -2.25 -16.99
C SER A 705 24.58 -2.01 -18.45
N VAL A 706 25.47 -1.46 -19.27
CA VAL A 706 25.28 -1.35 -20.72
C VAL A 706 26.41 -2.07 -21.45
N LEU A 707 26.06 -3.05 -22.28
CA LEU A 707 26.98 -3.79 -23.15
C LEU A 707 27.11 -3.05 -24.48
N TYR A 708 28.25 -2.38 -24.67
CA TYR A 708 28.62 -1.74 -25.92
C TYR A 708 29.27 -2.75 -26.86
N VAL A 709 28.73 -2.90 -28.06
CA VAL A 709 29.21 -3.82 -29.09
C VAL A 709 29.72 -3.02 -30.28
N THR A 710 30.95 -3.31 -30.70
CA THR A 710 31.72 -2.60 -31.74
C THR A 710 32.42 -3.60 -32.65
N LYS A 711 32.84 -3.19 -33.85
CA LYS A 711 33.55 -4.08 -34.79
C LYS A 711 35.07 -4.03 -34.60
#